data_AF-A0A3A8NPQ4-F1
#
_entry.id   AF-A0A3A8NPQ4-F1
#
_cell.length_a   1.000
_cell.length_b   1.000
_cell.length_c   1.000
_cell.angle_alpha   90.00
_cell.angle_beta   90.00
_cell.angle_gamma   90.00
#
_symmetry.space_group_name_H-M   'P 1'
#
loop_
_entity.id
_entity.type
_entity.pdbx_description
1 polymer ?
#
loop_
_entity_poly.entity_id
_entity_poly.type
_entity_poly.pdbx_seq_one_letter_code
_entity_poly.pdbx_strand_id
1 'polypeptide(L)'
;MLSMEAHRRTDATSAPHDASPRMDMARDFLADAAFFWAQREQALVAPDYTLQELLEGPEQRLLACLDALVLGGPTVTRKLLRPALASEELETVACACSALLMQDGAEELDAVLTALRVDAEPTGQGAARALALTRRVEAVARLQGLLKDAPPGVQARVLGILTQWEADPGQDLDGLLSADNAPLACAVLRAARRFPARLRSLSIDRALGSDVPEVRNAALETAFLLGHPGAWSTCVEAVRRRGPGWGGPASLLALGGDLQDVDLLLQMLSEPALRRDALWALGLSGRVAAVGPLLEAMRDESVAPLAAEAFCSITGLVLTGNLAVSRKAWTPEAPEEEEPTPLGPEAALPFPELQGVERWWKEIQGNFPPQGRYLAGKPYGAEPLLEALTAGPMRRRATLALELAVRSQGAWQLSTGDWALRQWKVLQALRPTVRGTLALGPFRALPRTLAVPEALRVKDAPLLPPVFRQRPPPPGALAVTGLGLVSSLGDGVVGSCAAARVGVARPGAMEGTPVVDEDSGEELPVTGHAIPHLTQGFSGVGRLVRLGVAALADLVHQTGLTAGPRTGLFLNLPSGFLLAAAERHAREAAKQEAAASRQEEDSGEAEVSEEEPLLAEVLRERYSGTLLPRLLAQATLPGGVSQQELFFGDSPGFVTALRAAERALRSGAVERCIVGGIDSLVEPEWLDALEELRLLKTPNRPTGLMPGECAAFVLVEQVGTAARRSAPVHAYIDALASASEPTHLFSGQPHLGVALTSALSEVLGKLEDRGRETGLVFADVDGTMQRAQDWGYAQVRLDGFPLKELPQWTPVDAWGGVGAATGALAVCMAARSFARGHAPTSGILAWLWGWSGERAALHVRAPTAQ
;
A
#
# COMPACT_ATOMS: atom_id res chain seq x y z
N MET A 1 -0.39 -48.29 -50.39
CA MET A 1 -1.45 -49.23 -49.94
C MET A 1 -1.17 -49.55 -48.47
N LEU A 2 -1.87 -48.89 -47.55
CA LEU A 2 -2.27 -49.36 -46.20
C LEU A 2 -2.71 -48.16 -45.33
N SER A 3 -4.03 -47.97 -45.38
CA SER A 3 -5.01 -47.46 -44.42
C SER A 3 -4.59 -46.76 -43.11
N MET A 4 -5.07 -45.52 -43.00
CA MET A 4 -5.97 -45.00 -41.94
C MET A 4 -6.38 -45.97 -40.82
N GLU A 5 -6.02 -45.62 -39.58
CA GLU A 5 -6.89 -45.65 -38.38
C GLU A 5 -6.12 -45.10 -37.15
N ALA A 6 -6.35 -43.84 -36.78
CA ALA A 6 -6.12 -43.32 -35.43
C ALA A 6 -6.96 -42.05 -35.25
N HIS A 7 -8.22 -42.25 -34.86
CA HIS A 7 -9.16 -41.20 -34.51
C HIS A 7 -9.36 -41.20 -32.99
N ARG A 8 -9.35 -39.99 -32.41
CA ARG A 8 -10.06 -39.57 -31.18
C ARG A 8 -9.63 -40.18 -29.85
N ARG A 9 -8.78 -39.44 -29.13
CA ARG A 9 -9.00 -39.13 -27.70
C ARG A 9 -8.74 -37.65 -27.47
N THR A 10 -9.82 -36.87 -27.52
CA THR A 10 -9.91 -35.53 -26.95
C THR A 10 -10.15 -35.69 -25.46
N ASP A 11 -9.10 -35.60 -24.64
CA ASP A 11 -9.25 -35.33 -23.21
C ASP A 11 -9.47 -33.83 -23.03
N ALA A 12 -10.71 -33.42 -23.31
CA ALA A 12 -11.25 -32.13 -22.88
C ALA A 12 -11.64 -32.25 -21.41
N THR A 13 -10.65 -32.18 -20.52
CA THR A 13 -10.87 -31.89 -19.10
C THR A 13 -10.00 -30.69 -18.74
N SER A 14 -10.48 -29.49 -19.11
CA SER A 14 -10.00 -28.26 -18.52
C SER A 14 -10.27 -28.32 -17.02
N ALA A 15 -9.21 -28.32 -16.22
CA ALA A 15 -9.28 -28.19 -14.78
C ALA A 15 -10.18 -26.99 -14.39
N PRO A 16 -10.85 -27.02 -13.22
CA PRO A 16 -11.63 -25.90 -12.75
C PRO A 16 -10.75 -24.64 -12.68
N HIS A 17 -11.29 -23.49 -13.10
CA HIS A 17 -10.70 -22.18 -12.86
C HIS A 17 -10.37 -22.05 -11.36
N ASP A 18 -9.09 -22.25 -11.00
CA ASP A 18 -8.60 -22.02 -9.65
C ASP A 18 -8.46 -20.50 -9.51
N ALA A 19 -9.37 -19.86 -8.76
CA ALA A 19 -9.34 -18.42 -8.47
C ALA A 19 -8.14 -18.02 -7.60
N SER A 20 -7.30 -18.98 -7.21
CA SER A 20 -6.02 -18.76 -6.54
C SER A 20 -5.06 -18.00 -7.47
N PRO A 21 -4.26 -17.03 -6.96
CA PRO A 21 -3.07 -16.58 -7.65
C PRO A 21 -2.28 -17.81 -8.10
N ARG A 22 -1.70 -17.75 -9.30
CA ARG A 22 -0.85 -18.84 -9.77
C ARG A 22 0.23 -19.10 -8.72
N MET A 23 0.55 -20.37 -8.47
CA MET A 23 1.43 -20.75 -7.35
C MET A 23 2.83 -20.12 -7.43
N ASP A 24 3.32 -19.80 -8.63
CA ASP A 24 4.51 -18.97 -8.87
C ASP A 24 4.35 -17.59 -8.23
N MET A 25 3.29 -16.87 -8.60
CA MET A 25 2.99 -15.54 -8.06
C MET A 25 2.80 -15.55 -6.54
N ALA A 26 2.17 -16.58 -5.98
CA ALA A 26 2.03 -16.71 -4.53
C ALA A 26 3.39 -16.85 -3.82
N ARG A 27 4.38 -17.52 -4.45
CA ARG A 27 5.75 -17.60 -3.90
C ARG A 27 6.44 -16.25 -3.96
N ASP A 28 6.30 -15.54 -5.07
CA ASP A 28 6.85 -14.18 -5.23
C ASP A 28 6.27 -13.26 -4.15
N PHE A 29 4.95 -13.30 -3.92
CA PHE A 29 4.32 -12.53 -2.84
C PHE A 29 4.83 -12.87 -1.45
N LEU A 30 5.16 -14.13 -1.17
CA LEU A 30 5.74 -14.51 0.13
C LEU A 30 7.17 -13.98 0.26
N ALA A 31 7.98 -14.07 -0.79
CA ALA A 31 9.34 -13.53 -0.81
C ALA A 31 9.34 -12.00 -0.66
N ASP A 32 8.49 -11.30 -1.42
CA ASP A 32 8.32 -9.85 -1.33
C ASP A 32 7.80 -9.45 0.06
N ALA A 33 6.85 -10.19 0.63
CA ALA A 33 6.38 -9.94 1.98
C ALA A 33 7.52 -10.09 3.00
N ALA A 34 8.35 -11.12 2.91
CA ALA A 34 9.50 -11.30 3.80
C ALA A 34 10.50 -10.13 3.66
N PHE A 35 10.77 -9.67 2.44
CA PHE A 35 11.60 -8.50 2.19
C PHE A 35 11.02 -7.22 2.82
N PHE A 36 9.74 -6.92 2.59
CA PHE A 36 9.09 -5.74 3.18
C PHE A 36 8.94 -5.85 4.70
N TRP A 37 8.87 -7.07 5.24
CA TRP A 37 8.91 -7.30 6.69
C TRP A 37 10.27 -6.90 7.28
N ALA A 38 11.38 -7.34 6.68
CA ALA A 38 12.72 -6.92 7.08
C ALA A 38 12.87 -5.39 7.01
N GLN A 39 12.44 -4.79 5.89
CA GLN A 39 12.47 -3.34 5.71
C GLN A 39 11.64 -2.61 6.78
N ARG A 40 10.46 -3.15 7.13
CA ARG A 40 9.62 -2.62 8.21
C ARG A 40 10.34 -2.66 9.55
N GLU A 41 10.93 -3.79 9.95
CA GLU A 41 11.61 -3.92 11.24
C GLU A 41 12.84 -2.98 11.33
N GLN A 42 13.56 -2.78 10.22
CA GLN A 42 14.64 -1.79 10.13
C GLN A 42 14.12 -0.36 10.26
N ALA A 43 13.05 -0.03 9.52
CA ALA A 43 12.44 1.30 9.53
C ALA A 43 11.88 1.71 10.89
N LEU A 44 11.41 0.76 11.72
CA LEU A 44 10.94 1.02 13.09
C LEU A 44 12.02 1.64 14.00
N VAL A 45 13.29 1.45 13.66
CA VAL A 45 14.45 1.95 14.42
C VAL A 45 15.35 2.86 13.60
N ALA A 46 14.92 3.32 12.42
CA ALA A 46 15.72 4.12 11.50
C ALA A 46 15.74 5.62 11.85
N PRO A 47 16.86 6.34 11.63
CA PRO A 47 16.95 7.79 11.85
C PRO A 47 16.32 8.64 10.73
N ASP A 48 16.16 8.06 9.55
CA ASP A 48 15.76 8.69 8.29
C ASP A 48 14.34 8.32 7.85
N TYR A 49 13.59 7.62 8.70
CA TYR A 49 12.17 7.34 8.51
C TYR A 49 11.31 8.10 9.51
N THR A 50 10.11 8.44 9.06
CA THR A 50 8.97 8.88 9.86
C THR A 50 7.87 7.80 9.89
N LEU A 51 6.87 7.98 10.75
CA LEU A 51 5.72 7.06 10.82
C LEU A 51 4.92 7.03 9.51
N GLN A 52 4.82 8.18 8.85
CA GLN A 52 4.08 8.32 7.60
C GLN A 52 4.80 7.59 6.47
N GLU A 53 6.11 7.77 6.34
CA GLU A 53 6.92 7.05 5.33
C GLU A 53 6.91 5.53 5.55
N LEU A 54 6.91 5.08 6.82
CA LEU A 54 6.74 3.66 7.13
C LEU A 54 5.38 3.13 6.66
N LEU A 55 4.31 3.90 6.91
CA LEU A 55 2.95 3.56 6.54
C LEU A 55 2.77 3.50 5.01
N GLU A 56 3.26 4.51 4.29
CA GLU A 56 3.10 4.68 2.84
C GLU A 56 4.11 3.85 2.02
N GLY A 57 5.23 3.45 2.61
CA GLY A 57 6.25 2.64 1.96
C GLY A 57 6.17 1.15 2.36
N PRO A 58 7.04 0.67 3.28
CA PRO A 58 7.17 -0.76 3.56
C PRO A 58 5.89 -1.43 4.05
N GLU A 59 5.13 -0.80 4.96
CA GLU A 59 3.93 -1.44 5.53
C GLU A 59 2.80 -1.57 4.51
N GLN A 60 2.57 -0.58 3.65
CA GLN A 60 1.54 -0.65 2.61
C GLN A 60 1.81 -1.84 1.68
N ARG A 61 3.05 -2.02 1.23
CA ARG A 61 3.46 -3.10 0.33
C ARG A 61 3.40 -4.46 1.01
N LEU A 62 3.89 -4.56 2.25
CA LEU A 62 3.78 -5.76 3.07
C LEU A 62 2.32 -6.22 3.22
N LEU A 63 1.42 -5.30 3.60
CA LEU A 63 0.00 -5.61 3.76
C LEU A 63 -0.65 -6.02 2.44
N ALA A 64 -0.25 -5.43 1.32
CA ALA A 64 -0.73 -5.83 0.00
C ALA A 64 -0.34 -7.28 -0.33
N CYS A 65 0.90 -7.68 -0.04
CA CYS A 65 1.38 -9.06 -0.25
C CYS A 65 0.68 -10.05 0.69
N LEU A 66 0.55 -9.74 1.97
CA LEU A 66 -0.16 -10.58 2.94
C LEU A 66 -1.62 -10.78 2.53
N ASP A 67 -2.29 -9.72 2.09
CA ASP A 67 -3.67 -9.80 1.59
C ASP A 67 -3.75 -10.65 0.31
N ALA A 68 -2.78 -10.55 -0.60
CA ALA A 68 -2.72 -11.39 -1.80
C ALA A 68 -2.53 -12.88 -1.47
N LEU A 69 -1.71 -13.20 -0.46
CA LEU A 69 -1.54 -14.57 0.05
C LEU A 69 -2.85 -15.12 0.65
N VAL A 70 -3.59 -14.30 1.42
CA VAL A 70 -4.91 -14.66 1.96
C VAL A 70 -5.91 -14.93 0.85
N LEU A 71 -5.91 -14.11 -0.21
CA LEU A 71 -6.79 -14.29 -1.37
C LEU A 71 -6.47 -15.55 -2.18
N GLY A 72 -5.28 -16.15 -2.01
CA GLY A 72 -4.94 -17.44 -2.60
C GLY A 72 -5.60 -18.66 -1.96
N GLY A 73 -6.36 -18.46 -0.88
CA GLY A 73 -7.29 -19.46 -0.36
C GLY A 73 -6.63 -20.77 0.10
N PRO A 74 -7.38 -21.88 0.09
CA PRO A 74 -6.92 -23.15 0.65
C PRO A 74 -5.70 -23.76 -0.08
N THR A 75 -5.59 -23.53 -1.39
CA THR A 75 -4.47 -24.07 -2.20
C THR A 75 -3.15 -23.45 -1.76
N VAL A 76 -3.07 -22.12 -1.70
CA VAL A 76 -1.87 -21.38 -1.24
C VAL A 76 -1.59 -21.71 0.23
N THR A 77 -2.62 -21.75 1.08
CA THR A 77 -2.48 -22.09 2.50
C THR A 77 -1.81 -23.45 2.72
N ARG A 78 -2.30 -24.49 2.04
CA ARG A 78 -1.78 -25.86 2.18
C ARG A 78 -0.41 -26.04 1.53
N LYS A 79 -0.21 -25.49 0.33
CA LYS A 79 0.99 -25.76 -0.48
C LYS A 79 2.16 -24.80 -0.22
N LEU A 80 1.91 -23.64 0.39
CA LEU A 80 2.92 -22.60 0.59
C LEU A 80 2.99 -22.12 2.05
N LEU A 81 1.89 -21.61 2.62
CA LEU A 81 1.95 -20.98 3.95
C LEU A 81 2.28 -21.97 5.08
N ARG A 82 1.65 -23.15 5.09
CA ARG A 82 1.92 -24.18 6.12
C ARG A 82 3.38 -24.71 6.04
N PRO A 83 3.92 -25.05 4.85
CA PRO A 83 5.34 -25.39 4.72
C PRO A 83 6.29 -24.27 5.17
N ALA A 84 5.95 -23.00 4.88
CA ALA A 84 6.79 -21.85 5.22
C ALA A 84 6.99 -21.64 6.73
N LEU A 85 6.13 -22.22 7.58
CA LEU A 85 6.30 -22.19 9.04
C LEU A 85 7.58 -22.89 9.52
N ALA A 86 8.14 -23.80 8.70
CA ALA A 86 9.39 -24.49 8.98
C ALA A 86 10.63 -23.80 8.36
N SER A 87 10.48 -22.58 7.82
CA SER A 87 11.59 -21.82 7.26
C SER A 87 12.63 -21.45 8.32
N GLU A 88 13.89 -21.35 7.91
CA GLU A 88 15.00 -20.85 8.73
C GLU A 88 15.05 -19.30 8.75
N GLU A 89 14.19 -18.64 7.96
CA GLU A 89 14.06 -17.18 7.91
C GLU A 89 12.87 -16.71 8.76
N LEU A 90 13.15 -15.83 9.72
CA LEU A 90 12.15 -15.31 10.66
C LEU A 90 11.03 -14.56 9.93
N GLU A 91 11.40 -13.74 8.95
CA GLU A 91 10.51 -12.90 8.16
C GLU A 91 9.52 -13.74 7.36
N THR A 92 10.00 -14.81 6.73
CA THR A 92 9.17 -15.76 5.99
C THR A 92 8.16 -16.45 6.91
N VAL A 93 8.58 -16.88 8.12
CA VAL A 93 7.65 -17.44 9.12
C VAL A 93 6.63 -16.41 9.58
N ALA A 94 7.07 -15.18 9.86
CA ALA A 94 6.20 -14.12 10.35
C ALA A 94 5.14 -13.71 9.32
N CYS A 95 5.51 -13.64 8.04
CA CYS A 95 4.59 -13.40 6.94
C CYS A 95 3.59 -14.56 6.76
N ALA A 96 4.06 -15.80 6.79
CA ALA A 96 3.18 -16.97 6.71
C ALA A 96 2.20 -17.03 7.89
N CYS A 97 2.67 -16.81 9.12
CA CYS A 97 1.81 -16.73 10.30
C CYS A 97 0.80 -15.57 10.19
N SER A 98 1.22 -14.40 9.72
CA SER A 98 0.33 -13.25 9.56
C SER A 98 -0.77 -13.53 8.54
N ALA A 99 -0.44 -14.12 7.39
CA ALA A 99 -1.42 -14.52 6.38
C ALA A 99 -2.39 -15.59 6.90
N LEU A 100 -1.94 -16.54 7.74
CA LEU A 100 -2.81 -17.51 8.40
C LEU A 100 -3.74 -16.85 9.42
N LEU A 101 -3.22 -15.93 10.25
CA LEU A 101 -4.02 -15.22 11.27
C LEU A 101 -5.06 -14.26 10.67
N MET A 102 -4.84 -13.80 9.44
CA MET A 102 -5.79 -12.99 8.68
C MET A 102 -6.93 -13.81 8.05
N GLN A 103 -6.88 -15.14 8.12
CA GLN A 103 -7.95 -16.04 7.67
C GLN A 103 -8.87 -16.42 8.84
N ASP A 104 -10.17 -16.52 8.60
CA ASP A 104 -11.17 -16.86 9.63
C ASP A 104 -11.27 -18.38 9.87
N GLY A 105 -10.18 -19.02 10.30
CA GLY A 105 -10.13 -20.47 10.54
C GLY A 105 -9.39 -20.88 11.81
N ALA A 106 -9.93 -21.88 12.52
CA ALA A 106 -9.36 -22.41 13.75
C ALA A 106 -8.09 -23.25 13.51
N GLU A 107 -8.03 -23.97 12.39
CA GLU A 107 -6.85 -24.79 12.02
C GLU A 107 -5.63 -23.92 11.71
N GLU A 108 -5.86 -22.74 11.14
CA GLU A 108 -4.85 -21.73 10.85
C GLU A 108 -4.28 -21.17 12.16
N LEU A 109 -5.14 -20.83 13.13
CA LEU A 109 -4.71 -20.40 14.45
C LEU A 109 -3.92 -21.49 15.20
N ASP A 110 -4.40 -22.74 15.17
CA ASP A 110 -3.71 -23.86 15.82
C ASP A 110 -2.31 -24.10 15.21
N ALA A 111 -2.14 -23.91 13.90
CA ALA A 111 -0.83 -24.00 13.24
C ALA A 111 0.13 -22.91 13.77
N VAL A 112 -0.34 -21.68 13.91
CA VAL A 112 0.47 -20.56 14.43
C VAL A 112 0.81 -20.74 15.90
N LEU A 113 -0.14 -21.21 16.73
CA LEU A 113 0.12 -21.53 18.14
C LEU A 113 1.09 -22.71 18.29
N THR A 114 1.12 -23.64 17.33
CA THR A 114 2.11 -24.72 17.30
C THR A 114 3.49 -24.16 16.97
N ALA A 115 3.61 -23.30 15.96
CA ALA A 115 4.87 -22.62 15.61
C ALA A 115 5.40 -21.77 16.78
N LEU A 116 4.52 -21.08 17.52
CA LEU A 116 4.88 -20.30 18.71
C LEU A 116 5.59 -21.13 19.80
N ARG A 117 5.32 -22.44 19.89
CA ARG A 117 5.91 -23.34 20.89
C ARG A 117 7.27 -23.88 20.48
N VAL A 118 7.66 -23.70 19.23
CA VAL A 118 8.95 -24.19 18.71
C VAL A 118 10.08 -23.34 19.31
N ASP A 119 11.15 -24.00 19.73
CA ASP A 119 12.32 -23.35 20.34
C ASP A 119 13.31 -22.80 19.29
N ALA A 120 13.24 -23.28 18.04
CA ALA A 120 13.98 -22.68 16.94
C ALA A 120 13.62 -21.19 16.81
N GLU A 121 14.62 -20.33 16.89
CA GLU A 121 14.45 -18.88 16.99
C GLU A 121 13.63 -18.29 15.83
N PRO A 122 13.89 -18.62 14.54
CA PRO A 122 13.11 -18.08 13.42
C PRO A 122 11.63 -18.44 13.52
N THR A 123 11.33 -19.72 13.78
CA THR A 123 9.95 -20.21 13.86
C THR A 123 9.19 -19.60 15.04
N GLY A 124 9.80 -19.67 16.21
CA GLY A 124 9.21 -19.25 17.46
C GLY A 124 9.00 -17.74 17.57
N GLN A 125 9.99 -16.95 17.13
CA GLN A 125 9.92 -15.49 17.14
C GLN A 125 9.05 -14.96 16.00
N GLY A 126 9.11 -15.57 14.79
CA GLY A 126 8.26 -15.19 13.67
C GLY A 126 6.77 -15.34 14.01
N ALA A 127 6.38 -16.46 14.61
CA ALA A 127 5.03 -16.68 15.10
C ALA A 127 4.63 -15.69 16.22
N ALA A 128 5.54 -15.41 17.16
CA ALA A 128 5.29 -14.44 18.22
C ALA A 128 5.09 -13.02 17.69
N ARG A 129 5.90 -12.59 16.72
CA ARG A 129 5.79 -11.27 16.10
C ARG A 129 4.50 -11.14 15.28
N ALA A 130 4.12 -12.16 14.52
CA ALA A 130 2.85 -12.19 13.79
C ALA A 130 1.63 -12.08 14.73
N LEU A 131 1.61 -12.85 15.83
CA LEU A 131 0.57 -12.75 16.85
C LEU A 131 0.56 -11.37 17.50
N ALA A 132 1.71 -10.79 17.85
CA ALA A 132 1.78 -9.46 18.44
C ALA A 132 1.10 -8.38 17.56
N LEU A 133 1.17 -8.51 16.24
CA LEU A 133 0.57 -7.60 15.27
C LEU A 133 -0.88 -7.94 14.89
N THR A 134 -1.27 -9.22 14.93
CA THR A 134 -2.60 -9.69 14.52
C THR A 134 -3.36 -10.29 15.70
N ARG A 135 -4.25 -9.49 16.29
CA ARG A 135 -5.05 -9.84 17.47
C ARG A 135 -6.14 -10.85 17.10
N ARG A 136 -6.25 -11.92 17.91
CA ARG A 136 -7.34 -12.92 17.85
C ARG A 136 -7.90 -13.16 19.25
N VAL A 137 -9.15 -12.77 19.50
CA VAL A 137 -9.80 -12.88 20.82
C VAL A 137 -9.81 -14.33 21.31
N GLU A 138 -10.13 -15.27 20.41
CA GLU A 138 -10.14 -16.71 20.67
C GLU A 138 -8.77 -17.28 21.07
N ALA A 139 -7.66 -16.63 20.69
CA ALA A 139 -6.33 -17.06 21.06
C ALA A 139 -5.97 -16.73 22.53
N VAL A 140 -6.65 -15.76 23.16
CA VAL A 140 -6.31 -15.27 24.51
C VAL A 140 -6.31 -16.40 25.53
N ALA A 141 -7.36 -17.21 25.58
CA ALA A 141 -7.45 -18.32 26.54
C ALA A 141 -6.37 -19.39 26.30
N ARG A 142 -6.02 -19.64 25.04
CA ARG A 142 -4.96 -20.60 24.66
C ARG A 142 -3.58 -20.08 25.05
N LEU A 143 -3.31 -18.78 24.84
CA LEU A 143 -2.09 -18.12 25.26
C LEU A 143 -1.94 -18.11 26.79
N GLN A 144 -3.02 -17.82 27.53
CA GLN A 144 -3.02 -17.93 29.00
C GLN A 144 -2.72 -19.35 29.50
N GLY A 145 -3.21 -20.38 28.78
CA GLY A 145 -2.83 -21.77 29.04
C GLY A 145 -1.33 -22.02 28.82
N LEU A 146 -0.78 -21.56 27.70
CA LEU A 146 0.66 -21.69 27.41
C LEU A 146 1.54 -20.97 28.43
N LEU A 147 1.10 -19.82 28.95
CA LEU A 147 1.87 -19.07 29.95
C LEU A 147 2.08 -19.85 31.26
N LYS A 148 1.19 -20.79 31.60
CA LYS A 148 1.29 -21.61 32.83
C LYS A 148 2.31 -22.73 32.70
N ASP A 149 2.28 -23.46 31.59
CA ASP A 149 2.92 -24.77 31.48
C ASP A 149 4.14 -24.80 30.54
N ALA A 150 4.39 -23.72 29.78
CA ALA A 150 5.46 -23.71 28.79
C ALA A 150 6.85 -23.33 29.38
N PRO A 151 7.95 -23.66 28.67
CA PRO A 151 9.30 -23.23 29.07
C PRO A 151 9.46 -21.69 29.09
N PRO A 152 10.44 -21.15 29.83
CA PRO A 152 10.62 -19.70 30.01
C PRO A 152 10.70 -18.89 28.71
N GLY A 153 11.33 -19.44 27.66
CA GLY A 153 11.42 -18.78 26.35
C GLY A 153 10.07 -18.63 25.65
N VAL A 154 9.16 -19.59 25.81
CA VAL A 154 7.78 -19.51 25.29
C VAL A 154 6.94 -18.59 26.17
N GLN A 155 7.10 -18.67 27.50
CA GLN A 155 6.41 -17.78 28.44
C GLN A 155 6.74 -16.30 28.15
N ALA A 156 8.02 -15.99 27.88
CA ALA A 156 8.45 -14.63 27.53
C ALA A 156 7.74 -14.11 26.27
N ARG A 157 7.67 -14.94 25.22
CA ARG A 157 6.97 -14.63 23.96
C ARG A 157 5.47 -14.41 24.19
N VAL A 158 4.82 -15.34 24.87
CA VAL A 158 3.38 -15.29 25.19
C VAL A 158 3.04 -14.02 25.99
N LEU A 159 3.84 -13.70 27.00
CA LEU A 159 3.63 -12.52 27.82
C LEU A 159 3.83 -11.22 27.03
N GLY A 160 4.78 -11.20 26.08
CA GLY A 160 4.93 -10.12 25.12
C GLY A 160 3.69 -9.91 24.26
N ILE A 161 3.11 -10.99 23.71
CA ILE A 161 1.88 -10.94 22.91
C ILE A 161 0.71 -10.39 23.74
N LEU A 162 0.46 -10.95 24.93
CA LEU A 162 -0.63 -10.51 25.79
C LEU A 162 -0.48 -9.04 26.23
N THR A 163 0.75 -8.61 26.52
CA THR A 163 1.04 -7.20 26.86
C THR A 163 0.72 -6.28 25.68
N GLN A 164 1.15 -6.64 24.46
CA GLN A 164 0.88 -5.87 23.24
C GLN A 164 -0.61 -5.83 22.87
N TRP A 165 -1.36 -6.88 23.20
CA TRP A 165 -2.81 -6.95 23.02
C TRP A 165 -3.57 -6.26 24.13
N GLU A 166 -2.88 -5.85 25.19
CA GLU A 166 -3.46 -5.31 26.42
C GLU A 166 -4.43 -6.30 27.09
N ALA A 167 -4.16 -7.61 26.90
CA ALA A 167 -4.91 -8.72 27.45
C ALA A 167 -4.35 -9.16 28.80
N ASP A 168 -5.21 -9.32 29.82
CA ASP A 168 -4.78 -9.77 31.15
C ASP A 168 -4.07 -11.14 31.07
N PRO A 169 -2.87 -11.29 31.66
CA PRO A 169 -2.12 -12.55 31.65
C PRO A 169 -2.81 -13.70 32.40
N GLY A 170 -3.86 -13.41 33.20
CA GLY A 170 -4.68 -14.42 33.87
C GLY A 170 -4.01 -15.09 35.08
N GLN A 171 -2.82 -14.63 35.48
CA GLN A 171 -2.08 -15.10 36.67
C GLN A 171 -1.20 -14.00 37.28
N ASP A 172 -0.66 -14.27 38.46
CA ASP A 172 0.32 -13.43 39.15
C ASP A 172 1.70 -13.52 38.46
N LEU A 173 2.45 -12.42 38.43
CA LEU A 173 3.73 -12.33 37.71
C LEU A 173 4.95 -12.58 38.60
N ASP A 174 4.82 -12.61 39.93
CA ASP A 174 5.98 -12.75 40.84
C ASP A 174 6.67 -14.10 40.68
N GLY A 175 5.89 -15.16 40.45
CA GLY A 175 6.41 -16.51 40.21
C GLY A 175 7.25 -16.57 38.92
N LEU A 176 6.80 -15.91 37.85
CA LEU A 176 7.50 -15.88 36.58
C LEU A 176 8.80 -15.07 36.65
N LEU A 177 8.83 -13.98 37.43
CA LEU A 177 10.04 -13.18 37.62
C LEU A 177 11.17 -13.96 38.31
N SER A 178 10.83 -14.95 39.14
CA SER A 178 11.77 -15.71 39.95
C SER A 178 12.41 -16.90 39.21
N ALA A 179 12.15 -17.08 37.92
CA ALA A 179 12.52 -18.26 37.14
C ALA A 179 13.96 -18.25 36.57
N ASP A 180 14.86 -17.39 37.07
CA ASP A 180 16.26 -17.24 36.63
C ASP A 180 16.44 -17.17 35.09
N ASN A 181 15.53 -16.49 34.40
CA ASN A 181 15.56 -16.29 32.95
C ASN A 181 15.41 -14.80 32.60
N ALA A 182 16.46 -14.18 32.07
CA ALA A 182 16.48 -12.73 31.81
C ALA A 182 15.43 -12.27 30.79
N PRO A 183 15.22 -12.94 29.63
CA PRO A 183 14.15 -12.57 28.71
C PRO A 183 12.74 -12.60 29.33
N LEU A 184 12.43 -13.63 30.12
CA LEU A 184 11.16 -13.75 30.83
C LEU A 184 11.02 -12.66 31.91
N ALA A 185 12.07 -12.40 32.69
CA ALA A 185 12.08 -11.33 33.69
C ALA A 185 11.79 -9.95 33.05
N CYS A 186 12.43 -9.65 31.92
CA CYS A 186 12.16 -8.45 31.14
C CYS A 186 10.71 -8.40 30.63
N ALA A 187 10.16 -9.52 30.14
CA ALA A 187 8.77 -9.60 29.70
C ALA A 187 7.78 -9.37 30.86
N VAL A 188 8.07 -9.91 32.04
CA VAL A 188 7.28 -9.71 33.27
C VAL A 188 7.27 -8.24 33.67
N LEU A 189 8.43 -7.59 33.70
CA LEU A 189 8.53 -6.17 34.07
C LEU A 189 7.77 -5.30 33.06
N ARG A 190 7.87 -5.59 31.75
CA ARG A 190 7.07 -4.89 30.73
C ARG A 190 5.57 -5.12 30.90
N ALA A 191 5.14 -6.34 31.19
CA ALA A 191 3.73 -6.64 31.46
C ALA A 191 3.21 -5.90 32.70
N ALA A 192 4.02 -5.77 33.75
CA ALA A 192 3.66 -5.04 34.96
C ALA A 192 3.41 -3.54 34.73
N ARG A 193 3.96 -2.95 33.66
CA ARG A 193 3.64 -1.57 33.24
C ARG A 193 2.18 -1.41 32.85
N ARG A 194 1.57 -2.48 32.32
CA ARG A 194 0.15 -2.52 31.92
C ARG A 194 -0.74 -3.11 33.00
N PHE A 195 -0.24 -4.10 33.73
CA PHE A 195 -0.98 -4.84 34.77
C PHE A 195 -0.30 -4.71 36.13
N PRO A 196 -0.23 -3.51 36.72
CA PRO A 196 0.52 -3.26 37.94
C PRO A 196 0.03 -4.06 39.15
N ALA A 197 -1.26 -4.40 39.20
CA ALA A 197 -1.83 -5.21 40.26
C ALA A 197 -1.32 -6.67 40.28
N ARG A 198 -0.62 -7.12 39.22
CA ARG A 198 -0.11 -8.50 39.08
C ARG A 198 1.34 -8.68 39.51
N LEU A 199 2.02 -7.62 39.96
CA LEU A 199 3.41 -7.69 40.42
C LEU A 199 3.58 -6.92 41.74
N ARG A 200 4.17 -7.55 42.76
CA ARG A 200 4.39 -6.91 44.06
C ARG A 200 5.56 -5.92 44.02
N SER A 201 5.48 -4.86 44.82
CA SER A 201 6.55 -3.86 44.96
C SER A 201 7.90 -4.48 45.34
N LEU A 202 7.89 -5.50 46.22
CA LEU A 202 9.10 -6.22 46.64
C LEU A 202 9.83 -6.89 45.45
N SER A 203 9.08 -7.35 44.46
CA SER A 203 9.62 -7.97 43.25
C SER A 203 10.29 -6.94 42.34
N ILE A 204 9.76 -5.71 42.32
CA ILE A 204 10.40 -4.57 41.65
C ILE A 204 11.72 -4.22 42.35
N ASP A 205 11.73 -4.13 43.69
CA ASP A 205 12.96 -3.86 44.46
C ASP A 205 14.05 -4.89 44.18
N ARG A 206 13.69 -6.17 44.13
CA ARG A 206 14.63 -7.25 43.78
C ARG A 206 15.18 -7.08 42.36
N ALA A 207 14.32 -6.77 41.39
CA ALA A 207 14.72 -6.59 40.00
C ALA A 207 15.61 -5.35 39.79
N LEU A 208 15.35 -4.27 40.53
CA LEU A 208 16.21 -3.07 40.57
C LEU A 208 17.62 -3.38 41.09
N GLY A 209 17.76 -4.36 41.98
CA GLY A 209 19.03 -4.85 42.50
C GLY A 209 19.71 -5.93 41.64
N SER A 210 19.15 -6.28 40.47
CA SER A 210 19.70 -7.34 39.62
C SER A 210 21.06 -6.97 39.03
N ASP A 211 21.98 -7.94 39.00
CA ASP A 211 23.27 -7.83 38.33
C ASP A 211 23.13 -7.86 36.79
N VAL A 212 22.06 -8.49 36.28
CA VAL A 212 21.75 -8.55 34.84
C VAL A 212 21.25 -7.17 34.36
N PRO A 213 22.01 -6.48 33.49
CA PRO A 213 21.71 -5.09 33.10
C PRO A 213 20.33 -4.90 32.48
N GLU A 214 19.90 -5.82 31.61
CA GLU A 214 18.64 -5.75 30.89
C GLU A 214 17.45 -5.83 31.86
N VAL A 215 17.53 -6.71 32.87
CA VAL A 215 16.50 -6.86 33.91
C VAL A 215 16.43 -5.62 34.78
N ARG A 216 17.58 -5.09 35.20
CA ARG A 216 17.66 -3.86 36.00
C ARG A 216 17.11 -2.65 35.25
N ASN A 217 17.41 -2.52 33.97
CA ASN A 217 16.91 -1.42 33.13
C ASN A 217 15.41 -1.53 32.89
N ALA A 218 14.91 -2.73 32.58
CA ALA A 218 13.48 -2.98 32.45
C ALA A 218 12.74 -2.69 33.77
N ALA A 219 13.36 -2.98 34.92
CA ALA A 219 12.83 -2.68 36.24
C ALA A 219 12.81 -1.19 36.52
N LEU A 220 13.85 -0.43 36.15
CA LEU A 220 13.88 1.03 36.28
C LEU A 220 12.75 1.69 35.48
N GLU A 221 12.60 1.36 34.20
CA GLU A 221 11.50 1.88 33.37
C GLU A 221 10.12 1.58 33.99
N THR A 222 9.95 0.36 34.50
CA THR A 222 8.71 -0.06 35.16
C THR A 222 8.49 0.70 36.46
N ALA A 223 9.53 0.84 37.28
CA ALA A 223 9.50 1.57 38.55
C ALA A 223 9.13 3.05 38.35
N PHE A 224 9.66 3.70 37.29
CA PHE A 224 9.29 5.07 36.93
C PHE A 224 7.81 5.20 36.54
N LEU A 225 7.33 4.31 35.67
CA LEU A 225 5.96 4.33 35.20
C LEU A 225 4.96 4.07 36.33
N LEU A 226 5.31 3.20 37.29
CA LEU A 226 4.51 2.86 38.46
C LEU A 226 4.65 3.83 39.64
N GLY A 227 5.48 4.88 39.51
CA GLY A 227 5.69 5.88 40.57
C GLY A 227 6.39 5.32 41.82
N HIS A 228 7.24 4.31 41.65
CA HIS A 228 7.94 3.64 42.75
C HIS A 228 8.92 4.60 43.46
N PRO A 229 8.90 4.70 44.81
CA PRO A 229 9.64 5.73 45.55
C PRO A 229 11.16 5.66 45.37
N GLY A 230 11.73 4.47 45.18
CA GLY A 230 13.18 4.27 45.00
C GLY A 230 13.68 4.46 43.57
N ALA A 231 12.80 4.63 42.58
CA ALA A 231 13.18 4.61 41.16
C ALA A 231 14.23 5.67 40.82
N TRP A 232 14.03 6.92 41.29
CA TRP A 232 14.93 8.03 41.01
C TRP A 232 16.33 7.82 41.61
N SER A 233 16.41 7.47 42.90
CA SER A 233 17.70 7.25 43.58
C SER A 233 18.49 6.12 42.95
N THR A 234 17.83 5.01 42.61
CA THR A 234 18.47 3.86 41.95
C THR A 234 18.94 4.22 40.54
N CYS A 235 18.18 5.01 39.79
CA CYS A 235 18.56 5.49 38.47
C CYS A 235 19.85 6.33 38.52
N VAL A 236 19.90 7.31 39.43
CA VAL A 236 21.08 8.18 39.63
C VAL A 236 22.29 7.35 40.06
N GLU A 237 22.11 6.40 40.98
CA GLU A 237 23.18 5.51 41.41
C GLU A 237 23.71 4.64 40.26
N ALA A 238 22.82 4.09 39.42
CA ALA A 238 23.20 3.29 38.26
C ALA A 238 24.04 4.11 37.26
N VAL A 239 23.67 5.37 37.00
CA VAL A 239 24.47 6.28 36.15
C VAL A 239 25.83 6.57 36.79
N ARG A 240 25.89 6.82 38.11
CA ARG A 240 27.15 7.07 38.83
C ARG A 240 28.09 5.88 38.85
N ARG A 241 27.56 4.65 38.91
CA ARG A 241 28.36 3.41 38.90
C ARG A 241 29.02 3.14 37.54
N ARG A 242 28.48 3.68 36.44
CA ARG A 242 29.02 3.53 35.07
C ARG A 242 29.24 2.06 34.65
N GLY A 243 28.40 1.15 35.16
CA GLY A 243 28.49 -0.29 34.87
C GLY A 243 27.86 -0.67 33.53
N PRO A 244 27.91 -1.96 33.14
CA PRO A 244 27.25 -2.45 31.94
C PRO A 244 25.76 -2.07 31.88
N GLY A 245 25.30 -1.64 30.70
CA GLY A 245 23.92 -1.21 30.46
C GLY A 245 23.53 0.14 31.06
N TRP A 246 24.48 1.01 31.44
CA TRP A 246 24.19 2.33 32.02
C TRP A 246 23.39 3.28 31.08
N GLY A 247 23.39 3.06 29.77
CA GLY A 247 22.69 3.90 28.79
C GLY A 247 21.16 3.98 28.99
N GLY A 248 20.54 2.92 29.49
CA GLY A 248 19.12 2.93 29.88
C GLY A 248 18.83 3.92 31.02
N PRO A 249 19.50 3.77 32.19
CA PRO A 249 19.46 4.76 33.27
C PRO A 249 19.82 6.18 32.82
N ALA A 250 20.81 6.35 31.95
CA ALA A 250 21.21 7.66 31.42
C ALA A 250 20.08 8.31 30.60
N SER A 251 19.37 7.53 29.78
CA SER A 251 18.20 7.99 29.02
C SER A 251 17.07 8.42 29.95
N LEU A 252 16.75 7.64 30.98
CA LEU A 252 15.74 7.99 32.00
C LEU A 252 16.11 9.27 32.77
N LEU A 253 17.38 9.41 33.14
CA LEU A 253 17.91 10.60 33.79
C LEU A 253 17.79 11.83 32.88
N ALA A 254 18.10 11.69 31.58
CA ALA A 254 17.98 12.78 30.61
C ALA A 254 16.54 13.24 30.40
N LEU A 255 15.59 12.31 30.23
CA LEU A 255 14.17 12.64 30.02
C LEU A 255 13.54 13.36 31.22
N GLY A 256 13.93 12.94 32.42
CA GLY A 256 13.29 13.35 33.67
C GLY A 256 14.07 14.33 34.54
N GLY A 257 15.32 14.62 34.21
CA GLY A 257 16.27 15.36 35.05
C GLY A 257 16.25 16.87 34.90
N ASP A 258 16.85 17.53 35.88
CA ASP A 258 17.16 18.96 35.84
C ASP A 258 18.56 19.22 35.26
N LEU A 259 19.03 20.47 35.36
CA LEU A 259 20.35 20.85 34.84
C LEU A 259 21.51 20.13 35.57
N GLN A 260 21.40 19.86 36.87
CA GLN A 260 22.44 19.17 37.64
C GLN A 260 22.54 17.70 37.21
N ASP A 261 21.41 17.09 36.85
CA ASP A 261 21.36 15.73 36.34
C ASP A 261 22.02 15.64 34.95
N VAL A 262 21.90 16.68 34.11
CA VAL A 262 22.56 16.76 32.80
C VAL A 262 24.08 16.93 32.93
N ASP A 263 24.56 17.65 33.95
CA ASP A 263 26.00 17.79 34.20
C ASP A 263 26.66 16.42 34.42
N LEU A 264 25.96 15.45 35.01
CA LEU A 264 26.46 14.08 35.17
C LEU A 264 26.64 13.38 33.81
N LEU A 265 25.75 13.63 32.85
CA LEU A 265 25.85 13.07 31.49
C LEU A 265 26.99 13.73 30.70
N LEU A 266 27.16 15.06 30.85
CA LEU A 266 28.25 15.81 30.21
C LEU A 266 29.62 15.31 30.63
N GLN A 267 29.79 14.96 31.91
CA GLN A 267 31.02 14.36 32.43
C GLN A 267 31.39 13.02 31.77
N MET A 268 30.43 12.32 31.15
CA MET A 268 30.69 11.03 30.49
C MET A 268 31.22 11.19 29.06
N LEU A 269 31.14 12.37 28.46
CA LEU A 269 31.64 12.60 27.09
C LEU A 269 33.15 12.40 26.96
N SER A 270 33.90 12.64 28.04
CA SER A 270 35.35 12.42 28.05
C SER A 270 35.75 10.94 28.01
N GLU A 271 34.83 10.03 28.34
CA GLU A 271 35.09 8.58 28.43
C GLU A 271 34.67 7.87 27.13
N PRO A 272 35.59 7.36 26.29
CA PRO A 272 35.25 6.79 24.98
C PRO A 272 34.22 5.66 25.02
N ALA A 273 34.31 4.78 26.03
CA ALA A 273 33.39 3.65 26.19
C ALA A 273 31.94 4.06 26.53
N LEU A 274 31.75 5.27 27.07
CA LEU A 274 30.45 5.79 27.49
C LEU A 274 29.94 6.89 26.53
N ARG A 275 30.82 7.45 25.68
CA ARG A 275 30.52 8.62 24.86
C ARG A 275 29.25 8.48 24.02
N ARG A 276 29.02 7.32 23.39
CA ARG A 276 27.88 7.08 22.48
C ARG A 276 26.54 7.15 23.22
N ASP A 277 26.41 6.41 24.31
CA ASP A 277 25.21 6.44 25.18
C ASP A 277 25.01 7.83 25.82
N ALA A 278 26.10 8.53 26.16
CA ALA A 278 26.04 9.89 26.68
C ALA A 278 25.48 10.88 25.64
N LEU A 279 25.95 10.82 24.39
CA LEU A 279 25.43 11.66 23.29
C LEU A 279 23.94 11.40 23.04
N TRP A 280 23.53 10.13 23.02
CA TRP A 280 22.12 9.74 22.91
C TRP A 280 21.28 10.35 24.04
N ALA A 281 21.71 10.16 25.30
CA ALA A 281 21.03 10.71 26.47
C ALA A 281 20.97 12.25 26.43
N LEU A 282 22.05 12.94 26.06
CA LEU A 282 22.08 14.40 25.96
C LEU A 282 21.07 14.94 24.94
N GLY A 283 20.89 14.26 23.80
CA GLY A 283 19.85 14.60 22.84
C GLY A 283 18.44 14.50 23.42
N LEU A 284 18.16 13.47 24.22
CA LEU A 284 16.88 13.28 24.90
C LEU A 284 16.60 14.33 25.99
N SER A 285 17.65 14.92 26.57
CA SER A 285 17.51 15.93 27.62
C SER A 285 16.78 17.17 27.12
N GLY A 286 16.94 17.52 25.84
CA GLY A 286 16.42 18.75 25.27
C GLY A 286 17.10 20.02 25.80
N ARG A 287 18.14 19.92 26.65
CA ARG A 287 18.70 21.07 27.36
C ARG A 287 19.68 21.86 26.49
N VAL A 288 19.53 23.18 26.48
CA VAL A 288 20.44 24.08 25.75
C VAL A 288 21.90 23.96 26.24
N ALA A 289 22.09 23.64 27.53
CA ALA A 289 23.41 23.39 28.11
C ALA A 289 24.21 22.27 27.41
N ALA A 290 23.54 21.32 26.74
CA ALA A 290 24.20 20.26 25.99
C ALA A 290 24.70 20.72 24.60
N VAL A 291 24.18 21.81 24.04
CA VAL A 291 24.44 22.20 22.64
C VAL A 291 25.91 22.49 22.36
N GLY A 292 26.59 23.24 23.24
CA GLY A 292 28.02 23.53 23.10
C GLY A 292 28.89 22.26 23.14
N PRO A 293 28.76 21.41 24.17
CA PRO A 293 29.44 20.11 24.22
C PRO A 293 29.14 19.19 23.02
N LEU A 294 27.92 19.22 22.47
CA LEU A 294 27.57 18.45 21.27
C LEU A 294 28.29 18.97 20.02
N LEU A 295 28.41 20.29 19.84
CA LEU A 295 29.19 20.87 18.74
C LEU A 295 30.67 20.51 18.84
N GLU A 296 31.22 20.47 20.05
CA GLU A 296 32.60 20.02 20.27
C GLU A 296 32.76 18.53 19.94
N ALA A 297 31.81 17.69 20.35
CA ALA A 297 31.81 16.26 20.03
C ALA A 297 31.69 15.98 18.52
N MET A 298 31.08 16.88 17.73
CA MET A 298 31.03 16.74 16.26
C MET A 298 32.39 16.90 15.58
N ARG A 299 33.43 17.39 16.27
CA ARG A 299 34.80 17.43 15.74
C ARG A 299 35.45 16.04 15.66
N ASP A 300 34.93 15.07 16.40
CA ASP A 300 35.39 13.68 16.38
C ASP A 300 34.56 12.89 15.37
N GLU A 301 35.16 12.54 14.23
CA GLU A 301 34.50 11.85 13.12
C GLU A 301 33.82 10.53 13.54
N SER A 302 34.36 9.84 14.54
CA SER A 302 33.83 8.55 15.02
C SER A 302 32.45 8.64 15.68
N VAL A 303 32.08 9.82 16.18
CA VAL A 303 30.81 10.09 16.86
C VAL A 303 30.06 11.29 16.28
N ALA A 304 30.61 11.95 15.26
CA ALA A 304 30.03 13.15 14.69
C ALA A 304 28.56 12.99 14.25
N PRO A 305 28.15 11.89 13.58
CA PRO A 305 26.74 11.69 13.23
C PRO A 305 25.81 11.61 14.46
N LEU A 306 26.25 10.98 15.55
CA LEU A 306 25.47 10.87 16.79
C LEU A 306 25.36 12.20 17.53
N ALA A 307 26.47 12.94 17.61
CA ALA A 307 26.49 14.27 18.19
C ALA A 307 25.60 15.22 17.40
N ALA A 308 25.63 15.13 16.07
CA ALA A 308 24.76 15.88 15.17
C ALA A 308 23.28 15.52 15.36
N GLU A 309 22.95 14.23 15.48
CA GLU A 309 21.57 13.81 15.75
C GLU A 309 21.07 14.36 17.10
N ALA A 310 21.88 14.27 18.16
CA ALA A 310 21.56 14.82 19.47
C ALA A 310 21.34 16.34 19.38
N PHE A 311 22.20 17.06 18.67
CA PHE A 311 22.05 18.49 18.42
C PHE A 311 20.74 18.81 17.68
N CYS A 312 20.46 18.13 16.56
CA CYS A 312 19.25 18.32 15.76
C CYS A 312 17.98 18.08 16.57
N SER A 313 18.00 17.10 17.48
CA SER A 313 16.85 16.81 18.32
C SER A 313 16.52 17.89 19.36
N ILE A 314 17.50 18.71 19.74
CA ILE A 314 17.32 19.85 20.63
C ILE A 314 16.91 21.06 19.80
N THR A 315 17.65 21.36 18.74
CA THR A 315 17.57 22.61 17.99
C THR A 315 16.53 22.62 16.88
N GLY A 316 16.08 21.45 16.42
CA GLY A 316 15.18 21.30 15.28
C GLY A 316 15.86 21.43 13.92
N LEU A 317 17.20 21.45 13.87
CA LEU A 317 17.94 21.46 12.62
C LEU A 317 17.69 20.17 11.83
N VAL A 318 17.52 20.30 10.51
CA VAL A 318 17.47 19.18 9.58
C VAL A 318 18.76 19.20 8.76
N LEU A 319 19.52 18.11 8.78
CA LEU A 319 20.81 18.00 8.08
C LEU A 319 20.58 17.65 6.61
N THR A 320 20.45 18.68 5.78
CA THR A 320 20.27 18.56 4.33
C THR A 320 21.19 19.51 3.58
N GLY A 321 21.48 19.19 2.32
CA GLY A 321 22.23 20.08 1.42
C GLY A 321 23.61 20.45 1.97
N ASN A 322 23.89 21.74 2.13
CA ASN A 322 25.18 22.26 2.60
C ASN A 322 25.46 22.05 4.10
N LEU A 323 24.53 21.45 4.85
CA LEU A 323 24.70 21.10 6.26
C LEU A 323 25.09 19.63 6.48
N ALA A 324 25.12 18.83 5.42
CA ALA A 324 25.50 17.42 5.45
C ALA A 324 26.64 17.14 4.45
N VAL A 325 27.53 16.22 4.80
CA VAL A 325 28.60 15.76 3.92
C VAL A 325 28.10 14.54 3.15
N SER A 326 28.10 14.63 1.81
CA SER A 326 27.74 13.50 0.95
C SER A 326 28.89 12.50 0.91
N ARG A 327 28.67 11.26 1.38
CA ARG A 327 29.67 10.19 1.27
C ARG A 327 29.72 9.71 -0.18
N LYS A 328 30.91 9.53 -0.75
CA LYS A 328 31.05 8.75 -1.98
C LYS A 328 30.55 7.33 -1.71
N ALA A 329 29.67 6.82 -2.56
CA ALA A 329 29.20 5.45 -2.46
C ALA A 329 30.40 4.49 -2.37
N TRP A 330 30.27 3.46 -1.54
CA TRP A 330 31.25 2.38 -1.49
C TRP A 330 31.40 1.78 -2.90
N THR A 331 32.65 1.68 -3.36
CA THR A 331 33.01 1.01 -4.61
C THR A 331 33.82 -0.25 -4.27
N PRO A 332 33.67 -1.37 -4.99
CA PRO A 332 34.42 -2.61 -4.74
C PRO A 332 35.96 -2.46 -4.77
N GLU A 333 36.47 -1.36 -5.31
CA GLU A 333 37.89 -1.03 -5.45
C GLU A 333 38.44 -0.16 -4.28
N ALA A 334 37.60 0.17 -3.28
CA ALA A 334 38.04 0.96 -2.12
C ALA A 334 38.98 0.12 -1.22
N PRO A 335 40.11 0.68 -0.75
CA PRO A 335 41.09 -0.07 0.07
C PRO A 335 40.48 -0.55 1.39
N GLU A 336 40.85 -1.78 1.81
CA GLU A 336 40.38 -2.51 3.02
C GLU A 336 40.73 -1.86 4.37
N GLU A 337 41.23 -0.62 4.40
CA GLU A 337 41.50 0.11 5.65
C GLU A 337 40.19 0.72 6.18
N GLU A 338 39.31 -0.12 6.73
CA GLU A 338 38.05 0.31 7.32
C GLU A 338 38.18 0.49 8.83
N GLU A 339 38.06 1.75 9.31
CA GLU A 339 37.45 1.98 10.62
C GLU A 339 36.09 1.26 10.65
N PRO A 340 35.71 0.60 11.77
CA PRO A 340 34.53 -0.22 11.80
C PRO A 340 33.29 0.60 11.44
N THR A 341 32.70 0.30 10.28
CA THR A 341 31.44 0.87 9.83
C THR A 341 30.41 0.70 10.96
N PRO A 342 29.67 1.76 11.36
CA PRO A 342 28.72 1.66 12.46
C PRO A 342 27.75 0.50 12.21
N LEU A 343 27.67 -0.46 13.13
CA LEU A 343 26.68 -1.52 13.08
C LEU A 343 25.36 -1.01 13.67
N GLY A 344 24.24 -1.31 13.00
CA GLY A 344 22.90 -0.91 13.44
C GLY A 344 22.41 0.41 12.85
N PRO A 345 21.34 1.00 13.41
CA PRO A 345 20.63 2.13 12.77
C PRO A 345 21.45 3.40 12.58
N GLU A 346 22.56 3.52 13.30
CA GLU A 346 23.46 4.67 13.26
C GLU A 346 24.26 4.75 11.97
N ALA A 347 24.35 3.65 11.22
CA ALA A 347 24.96 3.61 9.88
C ALA A 347 24.26 4.56 8.89
N ALA A 348 22.96 4.82 9.08
CA ALA A 348 22.16 5.67 8.23
C ALA A 348 22.19 7.15 8.64
N LEU A 349 22.89 7.51 9.72
CA LEU A 349 22.98 8.91 10.14
C LEU A 349 23.85 9.73 9.17
N PRO A 350 23.39 10.93 8.76
CA PRO A 350 24.20 11.81 7.93
C PRO A 350 25.38 12.39 8.72
N PHE A 351 26.51 12.56 8.04
CA PHE A 351 27.65 13.28 8.61
C PHE A 351 27.40 14.79 8.55
N PRO A 352 27.60 15.53 9.66
CA PRO A 352 27.40 16.98 9.68
C PRO A 352 28.51 17.72 8.93
N GLU A 353 28.17 18.78 8.20
CA GLU A 353 29.15 19.79 7.78
C GLU A 353 29.34 20.78 8.94
N LEU A 354 30.37 20.55 9.76
CA LEU A 354 30.54 21.20 11.06
C LEU A 354 30.54 22.74 10.96
N GLN A 355 31.19 23.33 9.95
CA GLN A 355 31.28 24.79 9.85
C GLN A 355 29.92 25.42 9.52
N GLY A 356 29.12 24.74 8.71
CA GLY A 356 27.75 25.09 8.38
C GLY A 356 26.85 25.02 9.60
N VAL A 357 26.94 23.93 10.37
CA VAL A 357 26.18 23.75 11.62
C VAL A 357 26.55 24.83 12.65
N GLU A 358 27.84 25.12 12.85
CA GLU A 358 28.30 26.18 13.78
C GLU A 358 27.82 27.58 13.36
N ARG A 359 27.86 27.90 12.06
CA ARG A 359 27.34 29.18 11.54
C ARG A 359 25.84 29.30 11.76
N TRP A 360 25.09 28.27 11.39
CA TRP A 360 23.65 28.22 11.61
C TRP A 360 23.28 28.41 13.08
N TRP A 361 23.98 27.72 14.00
CA TRP A 361 23.74 27.88 15.44
C TRP A 361 23.98 29.30 15.92
N LYS A 362 25.08 29.94 15.48
CA LYS A 362 25.41 31.32 15.88
C LYS A 362 24.30 32.32 15.52
N GLU A 363 23.59 32.09 14.42
CA GLU A 363 22.50 32.95 13.94
C GLU A 363 21.22 32.79 14.78
N ILE A 364 20.91 31.56 15.23
CA ILE A 364 19.61 31.23 15.85
C ILE A 364 19.66 31.04 17.37
N GLN A 365 20.86 30.91 17.98
CA GLN A 365 21.04 30.66 19.41
C GLN A 365 20.35 31.69 20.33
N GLY A 366 20.14 32.93 19.86
CA GLY A 366 19.42 33.96 20.60
C GLY A 366 17.97 33.60 20.97
N ASN A 367 17.38 32.64 20.26
CA ASN A 367 16.02 32.13 20.50
C ASN A 367 15.97 31.02 21.58
N PHE A 368 17.13 30.61 22.11
CA PHE A 368 17.27 29.49 23.04
C PHE A 368 17.84 29.96 24.39
N PRO A 369 17.00 30.23 25.41
CA PRO A 369 17.47 30.58 26.73
C PRO A 369 18.39 29.49 27.32
N PRO A 370 19.49 29.85 28.02
CA PRO A 370 20.49 28.88 28.47
C PRO A 370 19.97 27.74 29.36
N GLN A 371 18.91 27.99 30.13
CA GLN A 371 18.27 27.00 31.01
C GLN A 371 17.06 26.31 30.37
N GLY A 372 16.76 26.65 29.11
CA GLY A 372 15.61 26.16 28.37
C GLY A 372 15.70 24.67 28.05
N ARG A 373 14.53 24.06 27.88
CA ARG A 373 14.37 22.69 27.38
C ARG A 373 13.56 22.73 26.09
N TYR A 374 14.05 22.05 25.06
CA TYR A 374 13.50 22.04 23.72
C TYR A 374 13.40 20.62 23.18
N LEU A 375 12.48 20.42 22.25
CA LEU A 375 12.35 19.21 21.46
C LEU A 375 12.07 19.62 20.02
N ALA A 376 12.96 19.23 19.10
CA ALA A 376 12.93 19.61 17.70
C ALA A 376 12.75 21.14 17.50
N GLY A 377 13.50 21.95 18.25
CA GLY A 377 13.51 23.41 18.13
C GLY A 377 12.33 24.13 18.79
N LYS A 378 11.38 23.39 19.36
CA LYS A 378 10.21 23.96 20.07
C LYS A 378 10.39 23.84 21.59
N PRO A 379 9.97 24.84 22.39
CA PRO A 379 9.99 24.73 23.85
C PRO A 379 9.26 23.47 24.31
N TYR A 380 9.90 22.69 25.18
CA TYR A 380 9.40 21.38 25.58
C TYR A 380 7.97 21.45 26.14
N GLY A 381 7.09 20.58 25.67
CA GLY A 381 5.71 20.51 26.11
C GLY A 381 4.97 19.31 25.50
N ALA A 382 3.69 19.18 25.83
CA ALA A 382 2.82 18.12 25.33
C ALA A 382 2.76 18.09 23.79
N GLU A 383 2.61 19.25 23.16
CA GLU A 383 2.46 19.32 21.70
C GLU A 383 3.74 18.94 20.94
N PRO A 384 4.93 19.51 21.26
CA PRO A 384 6.18 19.05 20.63
C PRO A 384 6.47 17.56 20.84
N LEU A 385 6.11 16.99 22.00
CA LEU A 385 6.27 15.55 22.24
C LEU A 385 5.40 14.71 21.30
N LEU A 386 4.13 15.08 21.13
CA LEU A 386 3.23 14.38 20.21
C LEU A 386 3.61 14.58 18.75
N GLU A 387 4.10 15.75 18.36
CA GLU A 387 4.62 16.01 17.02
C GLU A 387 5.88 15.16 16.74
N ALA A 388 6.82 15.09 17.68
CA ALA A 388 8.01 14.24 17.55
C ALA A 388 7.62 12.75 17.48
N LEU A 389 6.60 12.33 18.24
CA LEU A 389 6.00 11.00 18.13
C LEU A 389 5.15 10.78 16.88
N THR A 390 4.91 11.78 16.03
CA THR A 390 4.13 11.64 14.80
C THR A 390 5.01 11.74 13.57
N ALA A 391 5.86 12.77 13.51
CA ALA A 391 6.66 13.15 12.36
C ALA A 391 8.17 13.16 12.62
N GLY A 392 8.62 12.82 13.84
CA GLY A 392 10.04 12.70 14.15
C GLY A 392 10.65 11.36 13.70
N PRO A 393 12.00 11.25 13.76
CA PRO A 393 12.74 10.03 13.43
C PRO A 393 12.24 8.79 14.18
N MET A 394 12.05 7.68 13.47
CA MET A 394 11.51 6.43 14.03
C MET A 394 12.34 5.93 15.21
N ARG A 395 13.66 6.00 15.13
CA ARG A 395 14.59 5.53 16.17
C ARG A 395 14.40 6.17 17.54
N ARG A 396 13.81 7.37 17.61
CA ARG A 396 13.59 8.11 18.87
C ARG A 396 12.24 7.82 19.51
N ARG A 397 11.31 7.24 18.76
CA ARG A 397 9.91 7.10 19.18
C ARG A 397 9.74 6.25 20.41
N ALA A 398 10.47 5.14 20.53
CA ALA A 398 10.35 4.25 21.69
C ALA A 398 10.67 4.98 23.01
N THR A 399 11.73 5.78 23.02
CA THR A 399 12.15 6.55 24.20
C THR A 399 11.22 7.73 24.49
N LEU A 400 10.70 8.40 23.46
CA LEU A 400 9.69 9.44 23.62
C LEU A 400 8.34 8.88 24.09
N ALA A 401 7.97 7.68 23.64
CA ALA A 401 6.77 6.97 24.10
C ALA A 401 6.90 6.55 25.56
N LEU A 402 8.10 6.14 25.99
CA LEU A 402 8.41 5.92 27.40
C LEU A 402 8.28 7.20 28.22
N GLU A 403 8.78 8.34 27.73
CA GLU A 403 8.59 9.63 28.41
C GLU A 403 7.11 9.99 28.56
N LEU A 404 6.31 9.83 27.50
CA LEU A 404 4.86 10.03 27.54
C LEU A 404 4.21 9.13 28.60
N ALA A 405 4.61 7.85 28.66
CA ALA A 405 4.08 6.89 29.61
C ALA A 405 4.44 7.23 31.07
N VAL A 406 5.68 7.64 31.35
CA VAL A 406 6.11 8.05 32.69
C VAL A 406 5.39 9.34 33.13
N ARG A 407 5.33 10.35 32.27
CA ARG A 407 4.68 11.64 32.57
C ARG A 407 3.17 11.52 32.75
N SER A 408 2.57 10.53 32.11
CA SER A 408 1.15 10.19 32.25
C SER A 408 0.87 9.12 33.33
N GLN A 409 1.90 8.69 34.07
CA GLN A 409 1.80 7.67 35.12
C GLN A 409 1.10 6.38 34.63
N GLY A 410 1.47 5.95 33.44
CA GLY A 410 0.96 4.74 32.80
C GLY A 410 -0.38 4.90 32.07
N ALA A 411 -1.03 6.07 32.14
CA ALA A 411 -2.31 6.32 31.48
C ALA A 411 -2.22 6.18 29.95
N TRP A 412 -1.11 6.60 29.35
CA TRP A 412 -0.89 6.50 27.90
C TRP A 412 0.39 5.74 27.61
N GLN A 413 0.24 4.54 27.05
CA GLN A 413 1.35 3.70 26.62
C GLN A 413 1.19 3.45 25.13
N LEU A 414 2.16 3.93 24.34
CA LEU A 414 2.16 3.76 22.89
C LEU A 414 3.06 2.57 22.51
N SER A 415 2.48 1.56 21.88
CA SER A 415 3.24 0.45 21.29
C SER A 415 3.89 0.86 19.98
N THR A 416 5.11 1.38 20.03
CA THR A 416 5.83 1.88 18.84
C THR A 416 6.24 0.80 17.84
N GLY A 417 6.10 -0.49 18.19
CA GLY A 417 6.33 -1.62 17.29
C GLY A 417 5.07 -2.21 16.64
N ASP A 418 3.87 -1.65 16.89
CA ASP A 418 2.62 -2.06 16.23
C ASP A 418 2.58 -1.57 14.77
N TRP A 419 1.53 -1.91 14.01
CA TRP A 419 1.27 -1.33 12.69
C TRP A 419 1.22 0.20 12.76
N ALA A 420 1.91 0.88 11.84
CA ALA A 420 2.00 2.34 11.79
C ALA A 420 0.61 2.98 11.76
N LEU A 421 -0.36 2.38 11.05
CA LEU A 421 -1.75 2.84 11.03
C LEU A 421 -2.41 2.83 12.41
N ARG A 422 -2.16 1.79 13.22
CA ARG A 422 -2.68 1.72 14.60
C ARG A 422 -1.99 2.74 15.49
N GLN A 423 -0.66 2.86 15.39
CA GLN A 423 0.10 3.87 16.11
C GLN A 423 -0.43 5.28 15.82
N TRP A 424 -0.64 5.61 14.55
CA TRP A 424 -1.17 6.89 14.11
C TRP A 424 -2.58 7.14 14.68
N LYS A 425 -3.49 6.17 14.58
CA LYS A 425 -4.86 6.27 15.14
C LYS A 425 -4.83 6.52 16.65
N VAL A 426 -3.98 5.80 17.39
CA VAL A 426 -3.79 6.00 18.83
C VAL A 426 -3.29 7.41 19.12
N LEU A 427 -2.28 7.89 18.40
CA LEU A 427 -1.75 9.25 18.57
C LEU A 427 -2.81 10.33 18.32
N GLN A 428 -3.61 10.20 17.25
CA GLN A 428 -4.70 11.15 16.98
C GLN A 428 -5.77 11.15 18.09
N ALA A 429 -6.13 9.98 18.61
CA ALA A 429 -7.11 9.86 19.69
C ALA A 429 -6.59 10.45 21.02
N LEU A 430 -5.29 10.34 21.29
CA LEU A 430 -4.67 10.85 22.52
C LEU A 430 -4.48 12.38 22.51
N ARG A 431 -4.25 12.98 21.33
CA ARG A 431 -3.84 14.39 21.20
C ARG A 431 -4.73 15.40 21.95
N PRO A 432 -6.07 15.33 21.92
CA PRO A 432 -6.92 16.27 22.66
C PRO A 432 -6.74 16.18 24.19
N THR A 433 -6.54 14.97 24.71
CA THR A 433 -6.47 14.71 26.16
C THR A 433 -5.11 15.12 26.74
N VAL A 434 -4.02 14.83 26.02
CA VAL A 434 -2.64 15.05 26.46
C VAL A 434 -2.31 16.55 26.58
N ARG A 435 -2.82 17.39 25.66
CA ARG A 435 -2.50 18.83 25.57
C ARG A 435 -2.75 19.64 26.85
N GLY A 436 -3.68 19.19 27.71
CA GLY A 436 -4.05 19.91 28.94
C GLY A 436 -3.64 19.23 30.26
N THR A 437 -3.06 18.04 30.23
CA THR A 437 -2.93 17.18 31.43
C THR A 437 -1.53 16.60 31.64
N LEU A 438 -0.62 16.72 30.67
CA LEU A 438 0.73 16.17 30.77
C LEU A 438 1.60 16.95 31.78
N ALA A 439 2.16 16.25 32.76
CA ALA A 439 3.08 16.85 33.73
C ALA A 439 4.47 17.11 33.11
N LEU A 440 4.91 18.37 33.13
CA LEU A 440 6.17 18.82 32.50
C LEU A 440 7.36 18.92 33.47
N GLY A 441 7.12 18.75 34.77
CA GLY A 441 8.17 18.78 35.81
C GLY A 441 9.16 17.61 35.69
N PRO A 442 10.22 17.61 36.54
CA PRO A 442 11.17 16.50 36.59
C PRO A 442 10.49 15.23 37.13
N PHE A 443 10.99 14.05 36.74
CA PHE A 443 10.36 12.77 37.10
C PHE A 443 10.23 12.57 38.61
N ARG A 444 11.19 13.04 39.40
CA ARG A 444 11.14 12.99 40.87
C ARG A 444 10.01 13.83 41.50
N ALA A 445 9.48 14.80 40.78
CA ALA A 445 8.40 15.68 41.23
C ALA A 445 7.03 15.29 40.63
N LEU A 446 6.96 14.22 39.85
CA LEU A 446 5.70 13.72 39.32
C LEU A 446 4.82 13.20 40.48
N PRO A 447 3.49 13.38 40.39
CA PRO A 447 2.57 12.74 41.32
C PRO A 447 2.78 11.21 41.36
N ARG A 448 2.45 10.58 42.49
CA ARG A 448 2.52 9.12 42.66
C ARG A 448 1.16 8.44 42.50
N THR A 449 0.25 9.07 41.76
CA THR A 449 -1.13 8.61 41.58
C THR A 449 -1.23 7.72 40.35
N LEU A 450 -1.07 6.41 40.55
CA LEU A 450 -1.16 5.46 39.46
C LEU A 450 -2.51 5.57 38.73
N ALA A 451 -2.48 5.87 37.43
CA ALA A 451 -3.62 5.59 36.58
C ALA A 451 -3.59 4.08 36.33
N VAL A 452 -4.56 3.33 36.87
CA VAL A 452 -4.76 1.93 36.47
C VAL A 452 -5.62 1.98 35.21
N PRO A 453 -5.08 1.71 34.01
CA PRO A 453 -5.91 1.60 32.83
C PRO A 453 -6.84 0.40 33.04
N GLU A 454 -8.14 0.58 32.88
CA GLU A 454 -9.07 -0.54 32.87
C GLU A 454 -8.63 -1.49 31.74
N ALA A 455 -8.50 -2.79 32.03
CA ALA A 455 -8.11 -3.76 31.03
C ALA A 455 -9.14 -3.74 29.88
N LEU A 456 -8.71 -3.30 28.70
CA LEU A 456 -9.59 -3.22 27.55
C LEU A 456 -9.96 -4.64 27.12
N ARG A 457 -11.25 -4.89 26.86
CA ARG A 457 -11.65 -6.14 26.21
C ARG A 457 -10.97 -6.21 24.86
N VAL A 458 -10.14 -7.24 24.66
CA VAL A 458 -9.60 -7.56 23.35
C VAL A 458 -10.78 -7.71 22.39
N LYS A 459 -10.72 -7.00 21.27
CA LYS A 459 -11.68 -7.14 20.16
C LYS A 459 -10.89 -7.53 18.92
N ASP A 460 -11.47 -8.43 18.14
CA ASP A 460 -11.01 -8.68 16.79
C ASP A 460 -11.30 -7.42 15.98
N ALA A 461 -10.23 -6.72 15.61
CA ALA A 461 -10.31 -5.50 14.82
C ALA A 461 -9.38 -5.69 13.62
N PRO A 462 -9.93 -5.91 12.41
CA PRO A 462 -9.12 -5.99 11.21
C PRO A 462 -8.34 -4.69 11.06
N LEU A 463 -7.09 -4.79 10.60
CA LEU A 463 -6.25 -3.61 10.41
C LEU A 463 -6.86 -2.66 9.37
N LEU A 464 -7.38 -3.25 8.29
CA LEU A 464 -8.09 -2.61 7.19
C LEU A 464 -9.53 -3.16 7.15
N PRO A 465 -10.48 -2.61 7.92
CA PRO A 465 -11.88 -3.02 7.82
C PRO A 465 -12.42 -2.70 6.42
N PRO A 466 -13.35 -3.51 5.89
CA PRO A 466 -14.02 -3.16 4.65
C PRO A 466 -14.66 -1.78 4.74
N VAL A 467 -14.57 -1.03 3.65
CA VAL A 467 -15.16 0.30 3.57
C VAL A 467 -16.63 0.16 3.27
N PHE A 468 -17.45 0.71 4.16
CA PHE A 468 -18.88 0.84 3.96
C PHE A 468 -19.29 2.30 3.98
N ARG A 469 -20.28 2.62 3.16
CA ARG A 469 -20.98 3.90 3.23
C ARG A 469 -22.05 3.83 4.33
N GLN A 470 -22.18 4.90 5.11
CA GLN A 470 -23.19 5.00 6.17
C GLN A 470 -24.58 5.39 5.64
N ARG A 471 -24.65 6.02 4.47
CA ARG A 471 -25.89 6.51 3.86
C ARG A 471 -26.38 5.60 2.74
N PRO A 472 -27.69 5.47 2.53
CA PRO A 472 -28.25 4.73 1.40
C PRO A 472 -27.81 5.35 0.06
N PRO A 473 -27.79 4.55 -1.02
CA PRO A 473 -27.51 5.07 -2.36
C PRO A 473 -28.63 6.02 -2.83
N PRO A 474 -28.31 7.04 -3.65
CA PRO A 474 -29.31 7.97 -4.16
C PRO A 474 -30.30 7.28 -5.11
N PRO A 475 -31.51 7.84 -5.30
CA PRO A 475 -32.48 7.32 -6.25
C PRO A 475 -31.89 7.24 -7.67
N GLY A 476 -32.04 6.09 -8.32
CA GLY A 476 -31.53 5.85 -9.67
C GLY A 476 -30.08 5.37 -9.75
N ALA A 477 -29.37 5.23 -8.62
CA ALA A 477 -28.08 4.57 -8.59
C ALA A 477 -28.18 3.12 -9.11
N LEU A 478 -27.07 2.61 -9.66
CA LEU A 478 -26.94 1.20 -10.05
C LEU A 478 -26.17 0.45 -8.96
N ALA A 479 -26.66 -0.72 -8.57
CA ALA A 479 -25.96 -1.63 -7.69
C ALA A 479 -25.05 -2.55 -8.51
N VAL A 480 -23.77 -2.58 -8.19
CA VAL A 480 -22.81 -3.55 -8.74
C VAL A 480 -22.85 -4.80 -7.89
N THR A 481 -23.34 -5.90 -8.47
CA THR A 481 -23.62 -7.17 -7.77
C THR A 481 -22.73 -8.33 -8.25
N GLY A 482 -21.78 -8.03 -9.15
CA GLY A 482 -20.84 -9.00 -9.68
C GLY A 482 -19.73 -8.34 -10.46
N LEU A 483 -18.57 -8.99 -10.48
CA LEU A 483 -17.35 -8.51 -11.12
C LEU A 483 -16.71 -9.69 -11.88
N GLY A 484 -16.15 -9.42 -13.06
CA GLY A 484 -15.33 -10.38 -13.79
C GLY A 484 -14.20 -9.67 -14.53
N LEU A 485 -13.02 -10.28 -14.56
CA LEU A 485 -11.83 -9.69 -15.18
C LEU A 485 -10.87 -10.76 -15.67
N VAL A 486 -10.24 -10.53 -16.81
CA VAL A 486 -9.01 -11.22 -17.23
C VAL A 486 -7.99 -10.18 -17.67
N SER A 487 -6.74 -10.36 -17.26
CA SER A 487 -5.65 -9.43 -17.54
C SER A 487 -4.30 -10.14 -17.60
N SER A 488 -3.24 -9.41 -17.99
CA SER A 488 -1.85 -9.89 -17.94
C SER A 488 -1.38 -10.28 -16.52
N LEU A 489 -2.08 -9.83 -15.48
CA LEU A 489 -1.81 -10.17 -14.09
C LEU A 489 -2.63 -11.35 -13.55
N GLY A 490 -3.60 -11.87 -14.30
CA GLY A 490 -4.36 -13.03 -13.84
C GLY A 490 -5.68 -13.29 -14.56
N ASP A 491 -6.20 -14.49 -14.31
CA ASP A 491 -7.39 -15.04 -14.96
C ASP A 491 -8.70 -14.74 -14.17
N GLY A 492 -8.68 -13.72 -13.31
CA GLY A 492 -9.81 -13.33 -12.48
C GLY A 492 -9.64 -11.98 -11.78
N VAL A 493 -10.74 -11.40 -11.32
CA VAL A 493 -10.78 -10.06 -10.69
C VAL A 493 -10.05 -10.01 -9.36
N VAL A 494 -10.13 -11.08 -8.58
CA VAL A 494 -9.52 -11.15 -7.25
C VAL A 494 -7.99 -11.12 -7.36
N GLY A 495 -7.42 -12.04 -8.15
CA GLY A 495 -5.97 -12.16 -8.34
C GLY A 495 -5.39 -10.95 -9.06
N SER A 496 -6.02 -10.47 -10.14
CA SER A 496 -5.52 -9.33 -10.91
C SER A 496 -5.46 -8.04 -10.08
N CYS A 497 -6.52 -7.73 -9.32
CA CYS A 497 -6.51 -6.53 -8.47
C CYS A 497 -5.52 -6.65 -7.30
N ALA A 498 -5.34 -7.85 -6.75
CA ALA A 498 -4.37 -8.08 -5.69
C ALA A 498 -2.93 -7.89 -6.20
N ALA A 499 -2.60 -8.46 -7.36
CA ALA A 499 -1.30 -8.33 -8.00
C ALA A 499 -0.97 -6.88 -8.35
N ALA A 500 -1.90 -6.14 -8.95
CA ALA A 500 -1.71 -4.73 -9.27
C ALA A 500 -1.45 -3.88 -8.01
N ARG A 501 -2.16 -4.15 -6.91
CA ARG A 501 -1.95 -3.45 -5.63
C ARG A 501 -0.59 -3.74 -5.00
N VAL A 502 -0.04 -4.94 -5.19
CA VAL A 502 1.33 -5.28 -4.78
C VAL A 502 2.37 -4.52 -5.64
N GLY A 503 1.96 -4.00 -6.79
CA GLY A 503 2.84 -3.35 -7.77
C GLY A 503 3.45 -4.32 -8.77
N VAL A 504 2.82 -5.49 -8.98
CA VAL A 504 3.26 -6.43 -10.02
C VAL A 504 2.92 -5.86 -11.39
N ALA A 505 3.90 -5.88 -12.27
CA ALA A 505 3.76 -5.63 -13.69
C ALA A 505 4.43 -6.77 -14.46
N ARG A 506 3.85 -7.21 -15.58
CA ARG A 506 4.41 -8.25 -16.45
C ARG A 506 4.52 -7.77 -17.91
N PRO A 507 5.25 -6.68 -18.18
CA PRO A 507 5.54 -6.29 -19.54
C PRO A 507 6.41 -7.34 -20.22
N GLY A 508 6.18 -7.57 -21.50
CA GLY A 508 6.96 -8.49 -22.34
C GLY A 508 7.16 -7.92 -23.73
N ALA A 509 8.02 -8.58 -24.51
CA ALA A 509 8.23 -8.27 -25.91
C ALA A 509 7.00 -8.68 -26.75
N MET A 510 6.51 -7.77 -27.58
CA MET A 510 5.42 -8.01 -28.53
C MET A 510 5.97 -8.50 -29.87
N GLU A 511 5.22 -9.39 -30.53
CA GLU A 511 5.54 -9.88 -31.86
C GLU A 511 4.92 -8.97 -32.94
N GLY A 512 5.59 -8.85 -34.09
CA GLY A 512 5.01 -8.27 -35.32
C GLY A 512 5.53 -6.88 -35.70
N THR A 513 5.83 -6.01 -34.74
CA THR A 513 6.22 -4.62 -35.00
C THR A 513 7.53 -4.28 -34.29
N PRO A 514 8.69 -4.34 -34.99
CA PRO A 514 9.96 -3.88 -34.42
C PRO A 514 10.06 -2.35 -34.44
N VAL A 515 10.73 -1.79 -33.44
CA VAL A 515 11.09 -0.37 -33.35
C VAL A 515 12.61 -0.24 -33.34
N VAL A 516 13.14 0.71 -34.11
CA VAL A 516 14.58 0.93 -34.18
C VAL A 516 15.02 1.82 -33.03
N ASP A 517 15.97 1.36 -32.23
CA ASP A 517 16.68 2.20 -31.27
C ASP A 517 17.67 3.11 -32.03
N GLU A 518 17.50 4.43 -31.91
CA GLU A 518 18.30 5.39 -32.69
C GLU A 518 19.76 5.44 -32.22
N ASP A 519 20.02 5.10 -30.96
CA ASP A 519 21.37 5.12 -30.38
C ASP A 519 22.20 3.89 -30.81
N SER A 520 21.60 2.69 -30.81
CA SER A 520 22.28 1.44 -31.17
C SER A 520 22.09 1.02 -32.63
N GLY A 521 21.02 1.50 -33.28
CA GLY A 521 20.58 1.02 -34.60
C GLY A 521 19.93 -0.37 -34.55
N GLU A 522 19.72 -0.95 -33.37
CA GLU A 522 19.13 -2.28 -33.22
C GLU A 522 17.60 -2.23 -33.35
N GLU A 523 17.02 -3.25 -34.00
CA GLU A 523 15.59 -3.49 -33.99
C GLU A 523 15.19 -4.17 -32.69
N LEU A 524 14.40 -3.46 -31.88
CA LEU A 524 13.88 -3.92 -30.61
C LEU A 524 12.38 -4.19 -30.71
N PRO A 525 11.85 -5.19 -30.00
CA PRO A 525 10.41 -5.40 -29.95
C PRO A 525 9.73 -4.30 -29.11
N VAL A 526 8.49 -3.97 -29.45
CA VAL A 526 7.63 -3.15 -28.60
C VAL A 526 7.39 -3.87 -27.28
N THR A 527 7.44 -3.15 -26.17
CA THR A 527 7.15 -3.70 -24.84
C THR A 527 5.68 -3.46 -24.46
N GLY A 528 4.96 -4.52 -24.13
CA GLY A 528 3.52 -4.47 -23.81
C GLY A 528 3.05 -5.56 -22.85
N HIS A 529 1.77 -5.52 -22.47
CA HIS A 529 1.15 -6.37 -21.46
C HIS A 529 0.15 -7.35 -22.10
N ALA A 530 0.66 -8.46 -22.62
CA ALA A 530 -0.15 -9.52 -23.24
C ALA A 530 -0.57 -10.61 -22.23
N ILE A 531 -1.45 -11.53 -22.66
CA ILE A 531 -1.94 -12.71 -21.93
C ILE A 531 -1.64 -13.98 -22.75
N PRO A 532 -0.36 -14.37 -22.94
CA PRO A 532 0.02 -15.38 -23.93
C PRO A 532 -0.67 -16.73 -23.72
N HIS A 533 -0.84 -17.17 -22.48
CA HIS A 533 -1.52 -18.44 -22.17
C HIS A 533 -2.98 -18.50 -22.61
N LEU A 534 -3.61 -17.35 -22.91
CA LEU A 534 -5.00 -17.26 -23.34
C LEU A 534 -5.15 -16.88 -24.82
N THR A 535 -4.28 -15.99 -25.31
CA THR A 535 -4.44 -15.31 -26.61
C THR A 535 -3.39 -15.71 -27.65
N GLN A 536 -2.31 -16.40 -27.28
CA GLN A 536 -1.29 -16.85 -28.23
C GLN A 536 -1.92 -17.78 -29.29
N GLY A 537 -1.61 -17.52 -30.57
CA GLY A 537 -2.18 -18.24 -31.71
C GLY A 537 -3.58 -17.78 -32.14
N PHE A 538 -4.18 -16.79 -31.47
CA PHE A 538 -5.44 -16.16 -31.87
C PHE A 538 -5.22 -14.70 -32.31
N SER A 539 -6.03 -14.21 -33.25
CA SER A 539 -6.04 -12.81 -33.69
C SER A 539 -7.46 -12.30 -33.93
N GLY A 540 -7.62 -10.98 -33.93
CA GLY A 540 -8.87 -10.25 -34.16
C GLY A 540 -10.03 -10.79 -33.31
N VAL A 541 -11.12 -11.19 -33.97
CA VAL A 541 -12.32 -11.75 -33.32
C VAL A 541 -11.98 -12.92 -32.40
N GLY A 542 -11.06 -13.81 -32.82
CA GLY A 542 -10.67 -14.98 -32.03
C GLY A 542 -10.07 -14.57 -30.69
N ARG A 543 -9.12 -13.64 -30.73
CA ARG A 543 -8.44 -13.10 -29.54
C ARG A 543 -9.42 -12.43 -28.58
N LEU A 544 -10.25 -11.52 -29.08
CA LEU A 544 -11.25 -10.81 -28.26
C LEU A 544 -12.30 -11.78 -27.65
N VAL A 545 -12.71 -12.83 -28.37
CA VAL A 545 -13.61 -13.86 -27.82
C VAL A 545 -12.94 -14.62 -26.68
N ARG A 546 -11.66 -14.99 -26.79
CA ARG A 546 -10.93 -15.67 -25.69
C ARG A 546 -10.88 -14.82 -24.43
N LEU A 547 -10.58 -13.53 -24.56
CA LEU A 547 -10.60 -12.57 -23.46
C LEU A 547 -12.00 -12.46 -22.83
N GLY A 548 -13.02 -12.24 -23.67
CA GLY A 548 -14.41 -12.12 -23.22
C GLY A 548 -14.92 -13.36 -22.49
N VAL A 549 -14.66 -14.55 -23.02
CA VAL A 549 -15.07 -15.82 -22.39
C VAL A 549 -14.43 -16.00 -21.03
N ALA A 550 -13.13 -15.72 -20.89
CA ALA A 550 -12.42 -15.85 -19.62
C ALA A 550 -12.98 -14.89 -18.56
N ALA A 551 -13.18 -13.61 -18.90
CA ALA A 551 -13.71 -12.63 -17.95
C ALA A 551 -15.19 -12.89 -17.58
N LEU A 552 -16.01 -13.39 -18.51
CA LEU A 552 -17.38 -13.82 -18.20
C LEU A 552 -17.40 -15.07 -17.32
N ALA A 553 -16.46 -16.01 -17.52
CA ALA A 553 -16.34 -17.19 -16.67
C ALA A 553 -15.97 -16.80 -15.23
N ASP A 554 -15.04 -15.85 -15.04
CA ASP A 554 -14.76 -15.27 -13.72
C ASP A 554 -16.01 -14.59 -13.14
N LEU A 555 -16.74 -13.77 -13.91
CA LEU A 555 -17.99 -13.16 -13.43
C LEU A 555 -19.01 -14.18 -12.93
N VAL A 556 -19.23 -15.27 -13.68
CA VAL A 556 -20.13 -16.34 -13.29
C VAL A 556 -19.63 -17.05 -12.02
N HIS A 557 -18.33 -17.28 -11.93
CA HIS A 557 -17.70 -17.89 -10.76
C HIS A 557 -17.86 -17.02 -9.49
N GLN A 558 -17.58 -15.73 -9.58
CA GLN A 558 -17.67 -14.80 -8.43
C GLN A 558 -19.11 -14.60 -7.95
N THR A 559 -20.08 -14.65 -8.86
CA THR A 559 -21.49 -14.35 -8.54
C THR A 559 -22.34 -15.57 -8.24
N GLY A 560 -21.91 -16.77 -8.65
CA GLY A 560 -22.77 -17.95 -8.65
C GLY A 560 -24.00 -17.75 -9.54
N LEU A 561 -23.85 -17.06 -10.67
CA LEU A 561 -24.95 -16.61 -11.53
C LEU A 561 -25.94 -17.75 -11.83
N THR A 562 -27.21 -17.62 -11.45
CA THR A 562 -28.24 -18.63 -11.72
C THR A 562 -29.11 -18.25 -12.92
N ALA A 563 -29.71 -19.26 -13.57
CA ALA A 563 -30.78 -19.04 -14.53
C ALA A 563 -32.03 -18.44 -13.84
N GLY A 564 -32.85 -17.70 -14.58
CA GLY A 564 -34.10 -17.11 -14.09
C GLY A 564 -34.26 -15.64 -14.48
N PRO A 565 -33.47 -14.71 -13.91
CA PRO A 565 -33.59 -13.29 -14.23
C PRO A 565 -33.23 -12.99 -15.67
N ARG A 566 -34.04 -12.17 -16.35
CA ARG A 566 -33.74 -11.69 -17.71
C ARG A 566 -32.47 -10.86 -17.69
N THR A 567 -31.46 -11.30 -18.42
CA THR A 567 -30.11 -10.74 -18.38
C THR A 567 -29.79 -10.03 -19.69
N GLY A 568 -29.41 -8.76 -19.61
CA GLY A 568 -28.87 -8.00 -20.74
C GLY A 568 -27.34 -8.10 -20.83
N LEU A 569 -26.77 -7.99 -22.03
CA LEU A 569 -25.33 -7.87 -22.27
C LEU A 569 -25.02 -6.61 -23.09
N PHE A 570 -24.32 -5.65 -22.48
CA PHE A 570 -23.94 -4.38 -23.12
C PHE A 570 -22.42 -4.34 -23.20
N LEU A 571 -21.88 -4.51 -24.41
CA LEU A 571 -20.46 -4.74 -24.63
C LEU A 571 -19.82 -3.56 -25.37
N ASN A 572 -18.82 -2.95 -24.73
CA ASN A 572 -17.98 -1.92 -25.31
C ASN A 572 -16.74 -2.52 -25.99
N LEU A 573 -16.41 -2.00 -27.16
CA LEU A 573 -15.33 -2.47 -28.03
C LEU A 573 -14.50 -1.28 -28.54
N PRO A 574 -13.31 -1.54 -29.11
CA PRO A 574 -12.45 -0.48 -29.64
C PRO A 574 -13.18 0.29 -30.75
N SER A 575 -13.04 1.61 -30.78
CA SER A 575 -13.70 2.45 -31.79
C SER A 575 -13.16 2.23 -33.20
N GLY A 576 -11.91 1.74 -33.31
CA GLY A 576 -11.15 1.67 -34.55
C GLY A 576 -10.54 3.02 -34.97
N PHE A 577 -10.69 4.08 -34.17
CA PHE A 577 -10.25 5.42 -34.52
C PHE A 577 -8.75 5.49 -34.84
N LEU A 578 -7.90 4.86 -34.03
CA LEU A 578 -6.45 4.86 -34.23
C LEU A 578 -6.05 4.16 -35.54
N LEU A 579 -6.63 2.99 -35.82
CA LEU A 579 -6.42 2.29 -37.08
C LEU A 579 -6.81 3.16 -38.28
N ALA A 580 -7.99 3.77 -38.22
CA ALA A 580 -8.47 4.66 -39.29
C ALA A 580 -7.59 5.92 -39.45
N ALA A 581 -7.04 6.45 -38.36
CA ALA A 581 -6.16 7.61 -38.39
C ALA A 581 -4.80 7.26 -39.02
N ALA A 582 -4.18 6.14 -38.62
CA ALA A 582 -2.92 5.67 -39.18
C ALA A 582 -3.04 5.36 -40.67
N GLU A 583 -4.11 4.67 -41.07
CA GLU A 583 -4.35 4.34 -42.48
C GLU A 583 -4.57 5.60 -43.34
N ARG A 584 -5.30 6.60 -42.81
CA ARG A 584 -5.43 7.90 -43.50
C ARG A 584 -4.09 8.62 -43.64
N HIS A 585 -3.28 8.63 -42.59
CA HIS A 585 -1.95 9.24 -42.61
C HIS A 585 -1.05 8.57 -43.67
N ALA A 586 -1.04 7.24 -43.71
CA ALA A 586 -0.29 6.47 -44.70
C ALA A 586 -0.78 6.72 -46.14
N ARG A 587 -2.11 6.74 -46.37
CA ARG A 587 -2.71 7.06 -47.68
C ARG A 587 -2.35 8.48 -48.12
N GLU A 588 -2.32 9.45 -47.21
CA GLU A 588 -1.93 10.84 -47.51
C GLU A 588 -0.44 10.96 -47.85
N ALA A 589 0.45 10.30 -47.08
CA ALA A 589 1.87 10.25 -47.35
C ALA A 589 2.17 9.64 -48.73
N ALA A 590 1.53 8.52 -49.07
CA ALA A 590 1.65 7.88 -50.38
C ALA A 590 1.14 8.77 -51.52
N LYS A 591 0.04 9.51 -51.31
CA LYS A 591 -0.45 10.50 -52.29
C LYS A 591 0.55 11.64 -52.49
N GLN A 592 1.21 12.12 -51.44
CA GLN A 592 2.23 13.17 -51.51
C GLN A 592 3.49 12.69 -52.23
N GLU A 593 3.95 11.47 -51.95
CA GLU A 593 5.09 10.85 -52.62
C GLU A 593 4.80 10.61 -54.11
N ALA A 594 3.63 10.06 -54.43
CA ALA A 594 3.19 9.88 -55.82
C ALA A 594 3.05 11.22 -56.57
N ALA A 595 2.59 12.28 -55.90
CA ALA A 595 2.53 13.62 -56.48
C ALA A 595 3.92 14.21 -56.72
N ALA A 596 4.89 13.95 -55.83
CA ALA A 596 6.29 14.35 -56.01
C ALA A 596 6.94 13.61 -57.18
N SER A 597 6.68 12.30 -57.34
CA SER A 597 7.20 11.51 -58.48
C SER A 597 6.53 11.86 -59.82
N ARG A 598 5.23 12.20 -59.82
CA ARG A 598 4.51 12.65 -61.04
C ARG A 598 4.90 14.04 -61.53
N GLN A 599 5.62 14.83 -60.73
CA GLN A 599 6.21 16.08 -61.22
C GLN A 599 7.44 15.84 -62.13
N GLU A 600 7.95 14.60 -62.23
CA GLU A 600 9.07 14.23 -63.10
C GLU A 600 8.66 13.49 -64.40
N GLU A 601 7.43 12.96 -64.52
CA GLU A 601 6.94 12.29 -65.74
C GLU A 601 5.57 12.84 -66.20
N ASP A 602 5.49 13.25 -67.47
CA ASP A 602 4.34 13.90 -68.11
C ASP A 602 3.12 12.97 -68.27
N SER A 603 1.97 13.51 -67.87
CA SER A 603 0.55 13.19 -68.13
C SER A 603 0.08 11.73 -68.28
N GLY A 604 -0.80 11.33 -67.36
CA GLY A 604 -1.77 10.24 -67.52
C GLY A 604 -2.99 10.46 -66.64
N GLU A 605 -4.18 10.29 -67.22
CA GLU A 605 -5.51 10.60 -66.66
C GLU A 605 -5.78 9.97 -65.28
N ALA A 606 -6.43 10.73 -64.39
CA ALA A 606 -6.82 10.27 -63.07
C ALA A 606 -8.09 9.40 -63.16
N GLU A 607 -7.92 8.07 -63.07
CA GLU A 607 -9.02 7.17 -62.75
C GLU A 607 -9.54 7.48 -61.33
N VAL A 608 -10.85 7.68 -61.23
CA VAL A 608 -11.55 7.73 -59.94
C VAL A 608 -11.59 6.30 -59.39
N SER A 609 -10.58 5.95 -58.60
CA SER A 609 -10.60 4.74 -57.76
C SER A 609 -11.76 4.84 -56.78
N GLU A 610 -12.61 3.81 -56.72
CA GLU A 610 -13.48 3.60 -55.56
C GLU A 610 -12.57 3.58 -54.31
N GLU A 611 -12.86 4.40 -53.31
CA GLU A 611 -12.06 4.41 -52.08
C GLU A 611 -12.32 3.10 -51.33
N GLU A 612 -11.28 2.26 -51.24
CA GLU A 612 -11.35 1.03 -50.44
C GLU A 612 -11.71 1.37 -48.98
N PRO A 613 -12.64 0.60 -48.36
CA PRO A 613 -13.06 0.85 -46.99
C PRO A 613 -11.86 0.73 -46.04
N LEU A 614 -11.84 1.56 -45.00
CA LEU A 614 -10.77 1.53 -44.00
C LEU A 614 -10.82 0.21 -43.22
N LEU A 615 -9.66 -0.31 -42.79
CA LEU A 615 -9.56 -1.52 -42.00
C LEU A 615 -10.45 -1.46 -40.75
N ALA A 616 -10.52 -0.29 -40.12
CA ALA A 616 -11.37 -0.03 -38.95
C ALA A 616 -12.87 -0.30 -39.22
N GLU A 617 -13.37 0.04 -40.42
CA GLU A 617 -14.76 -0.16 -40.82
C GLU A 617 -15.04 -1.65 -41.03
N VAL A 618 -14.14 -2.34 -41.73
CA VAL A 618 -14.19 -3.80 -41.95
C VAL A 618 -14.17 -4.56 -40.62
N LEU A 619 -13.31 -4.16 -39.67
CA LEU A 619 -13.24 -4.76 -38.35
C LEU A 619 -14.53 -4.51 -37.55
N ARG A 620 -15.09 -3.29 -37.59
CA ARG A 620 -16.35 -2.97 -36.91
C ARG A 620 -17.51 -3.82 -37.41
N GLU A 621 -17.64 -3.99 -38.72
CA GLU A 621 -18.66 -4.89 -39.31
C GLU A 621 -18.43 -6.34 -38.88
N ARG A 622 -17.18 -6.81 -38.93
CA ARG A 622 -16.81 -8.16 -38.52
C ARG A 622 -17.11 -8.39 -37.03
N TYR A 623 -16.78 -7.46 -36.16
CA TYR A 623 -17.08 -7.53 -34.73
C TYR A 623 -18.60 -7.57 -34.51
N SER A 624 -19.35 -6.72 -35.19
CA SER A 624 -20.82 -6.68 -35.10
C SER A 624 -21.47 -7.99 -35.55
N GLY A 625 -21.00 -8.58 -36.64
CA GLY A 625 -21.57 -9.80 -37.21
C GLY A 625 -21.09 -11.10 -36.58
N THR A 626 -19.88 -11.15 -35.98
CA THR A 626 -19.26 -12.43 -35.59
C THR A 626 -18.77 -12.52 -34.15
N LEU A 627 -18.35 -11.41 -33.53
CA LEU A 627 -17.78 -11.44 -32.18
C LEU A 627 -18.82 -11.88 -31.16
N LEU A 628 -19.94 -11.16 -31.09
CA LEU A 628 -20.96 -11.37 -30.08
C LEU A 628 -21.61 -12.76 -30.18
N PRO A 629 -22.00 -13.27 -31.37
CA PRO A 629 -22.50 -14.64 -31.49
C PRO A 629 -21.49 -15.70 -31.03
N ARG A 630 -20.19 -15.54 -31.37
CA ARG A 630 -19.15 -16.49 -30.96
C ARG A 630 -18.84 -16.41 -29.47
N LEU A 631 -18.86 -15.20 -28.90
CA LEU A 631 -18.71 -14.98 -27.47
C LEU A 631 -19.84 -15.67 -26.71
N LEU A 632 -21.10 -15.44 -27.09
CA LEU A 632 -22.26 -16.06 -26.43
C LEU A 632 -22.35 -17.57 -26.61
N ALA A 633 -21.88 -18.10 -27.75
CA ALA A 633 -21.85 -19.55 -27.97
C ALA A 633 -20.81 -20.26 -27.08
N GLN A 634 -19.76 -19.57 -26.65
CA GLN A 634 -18.68 -20.13 -25.82
C GLN A 634 -18.80 -19.73 -24.35
N ALA A 635 -19.36 -18.56 -24.04
CA ALA A 635 -19.57 -18.08 -22.70
C ALA A 635 -20.71 -18.86 -22.04
N THR A 636 -20.42 -19.54 -20.94
CA THR A 636 -21.42 -20.31 -20.20
C THR A 636 -22.22 -19.39 -19.29
N LEU A 637 -23.22 -18.68 -19.85
CA LEU A 637 -24.10 -17.76 -19.11
C LEU A 637 -25.43 -18.43 -18.73
N PRO A 638 -25.68 -18.72 -17.44
CA PRO A 638 -26.90 -19.39 -17.02
C PRO A 638 -28.16 -18.57 -17.32
N GLY A 639 -29.11 -19.19 -18.05
CA GLY A 639 -30.35 -18.53 -18.50
C GLY A 639 -30.21 -17.72 -19.79
N GLY A 640 -28.99 -17.62 -20.35
CA GLY A 640 -28.73 -16.89 -21.58
C GLY A 640 -28.86 -15.38 -21.46
N VAL A 641 -28.82 -14.70 -22.60
CA VAL A 641 -28.92 -13.23 -22.72
C VAL A 641 -30.19 -12.90 -23.48
N SER A 642 -31.06 -12.07 -22.90
CA SER A 642 -32.35 -11.67 -23.48
C SER A 642 -32.29 -10.37 -24.28
N GLN A 643 -31.27 -9.55 -24.04
CA GLN A 643 -31.03 -8.31 -24.77
C GLN A 643 -29.54 -8.10 -24.91
N GLN A 644 -29.09 -7.64 -26.08
CA GLN A 644 -27.68 -7.40 -26.33
C GLN A 644 -27.48 -6.14 -27.16
N GLU A 645 -26.40 -5.40 -26.88
CA GLU A 645 -26.05 -4.18 -27.60
C GLU A 645 -24.53 -4.00 -27.62
N LEU A 646 -24.00 -3.54 -28.74
CA LEU A 646 -22.57 -3.28 -28.94
C LEU A 646 -22.31 -1.78 -29.02
N PHE A 647 -21.21 -1.35 -28.42
CA PHE A 647 -20.72 0.02 -28.43
C PHE A 647 -19.27 0.03 -28.90
N PHE A 648 -18.88 1.07 -29.63
CA PHE A 648 -17.54 1.22 -30.20
C PHE A 648 -17.00 2.61 -29.83
N GLY A 649 -16.53 2.76 -28.60
CA GLY A 649 -16.25 4.09 -28.03
C GLY A 649 -15.02 4.17 -27.14
N ASP A 650 -14.03 3.27 -27.33
CA ASP A 650 -12.81 3.20 -26.52
C ASP A 650 -13.11 3.25 -25.01
N SER A 651 -12.28 3.88 -24.17
CA SER A 651 -12.55 3.94 -22.72
C SER A 651 -13.93 4.56 -22.38
N PRO A 652 -14.34 5.74 -22.93
CA PRO A 652 -15.62 6.37 -22.58
C PRO A 652 -16.86 5.56 -22.97
N GLY A 653 -16.75 4.67 -23.95
CA GLY A 653 -17.86 3.83 -24.43
C GLY A 653 -18.48 2.96 -23.33
N PHE A 654 -17.75 2.64 -22.26
CA PHE A 654 -18.29 1.97 -21.08
C PHE A 654 -19.42 2.78 -20.40
N VAL A 655 -19.30 4.10 -20.32
CA VAL A 655 -20.36 4.97 -19.75
C VAL A 655 -21.58 5.01 -20.66
N THR A 656 -21.39 4.99 -21.98
CA THR A 656 -22.48 4.87 -22.96
C THR A 656 -23.21 3.53 -22.80
N ALA A 657 -22.47 2.43 -22.66
CA ALA A 657 -23.00 1.10 -22.42
C ALA A 657 -23.77 1.02 -21.09
N LEU A 658 -23.25 1.62 -20.02
CA LEU A 658 -23.93 1.71 -18.72
C LEU A 658 -25.26 2.48 -18.81
N ARG A 659 -25.31 3.61 -19.55
CA ARG A 659 -26.57 4.35 -19.76
C ARG A 659 -27.59 3.53 -20.54
N ALA A 660 -27.17 2.70 -21.49
CA ALA A 660 -28.06 1.80 -22.21
C ALA A 660 -28.60 0.69 -21.30
N ALA A 661 -27.72 0.08 -20.50
CA ALA A 661 -28.10 -0.88 -19.48
C ALA A 661 -29.07 -0.29 -18.45
N GLU A 662 -28.83 0.94 -17.99
CA GLU A 662 -29.71 1.66 -17.07
C GLU A 662 -31.11 1.85 -17.67
N ARG A 663 -31.20 2.27 -18.94
CA ARG A 663 -32.49 2.40 -19.65
C ARG A 663 -33.21 1.04 -19.76
N ALA A 664 -32.49 -0.02 -20.12
CA ALA A 664 -33.05 -1.36 -20.22
C ALA A 664 -33.58 -1.86 -18.87
N LEU A 665 -32.82 -1.66 -17.78
CA LEU A 665 -33.24 -1.97 -16.42
C LEU A 665 -34.47 -1.16 -16.00
N ARG A 666 -34.47 0.16 -16.23
CA ARG A 666 -35.60 1.06 -15.87
C ARG A 666 -36.88 0.72 -16.61
N SER A 667 -36.77 0.28 -17.86
CA SER A 667 -37.93 -0.16 -18.66
C SER A 667 -38.50 -1.52 -18.22
N GLY A 668 -37.77 -2.29 -17.41
CA GLY A 668 -38.13 -3.66 -17.05
C GLY A 668 -37.95 -4.67 -18.18
N ALA A 669 -37.24 -4.32 -19.26
CA ALA A 669 -36.87 -5.25 -20.34
C ALA A 669 -35.97 -6.38 -19.83
N VAL A 670 -35.10 -6.04 -18.87
CA VAL A 670 -34.18 -6.94 -18.19
C VAL A 670 -34.18 -6.62 -16.69
N GLU A 671 -33.79 -7.59 -15.87
CA GLU A 671 -33.72 -7.45 -14.40
C GLU A 671 -32.30 -7.20 -13.92
N ARG A 672 -31.31 -7.65 -14.69
CA ARG A 672 -29.88 -7.45 -14.47
C ARG A 672 -29.16 -7.29 -15.81
N CYS A 673 -28.06 -6.55 -15.81
CA CYS A 673 -27.24 -6.33 -17.01
C CYS A 673 -25.78 -6.67 -16.73
N ILE A 674 -25.16 -7.43 -17.62
CA ILE A 674 -23.72 -7.53 -17.73
C ILE A 674 -23.26 -6.38 -18.62
N VAL A 675 -22.39 -5.52 -18.09
CA VAL A 675 -21.83 -4.38 -18.82
C VAL A 675 -20.31 -4.48 -18.74
N GLY A 676 -19.62 -4.33 -19.86
CA GLY A 676 -18.17 -4.49 -19.86
C GLY A 676 -17.51 -4.03 -21.13
N GLY A 677 -16.21 -4.28 -21.21
CA GLY A 677 -15.42 -4.00 -22.40
C GLY A 677 -14.33 -5.03 -22.63
N ILE A 678 -13.96 -5.21 -23.89
CA ILE A 678 -12.90 -6.11 -24.34
C ILE A 678 -12.00 -5.31 -25.30
N ASP A 679 -10.69 -5.32 -25.05
CA ASP A 679 -9.71 -4.68 -25.93
C ASP A 679 -8.38 -5.45 -25.96
N SER A 680 -7.66 -5.32 -27.07
CA SER A 680 -6.32 -5.84 -27.26
C SER A 680 -5.53 -4.89 -28.15
N LEU A 681 -4.71 -4.03 -27.54
CA LEU A 681 -3.81 -3.13 -28.25
C LEU A 681 -2.47 -3.78 -28.61
N VAL A 682 -2.29 -5.07 -28.27
CA VAL A 682 -1.08 -5.85 -28.54
C VAL A 682 -1.10 -6.58 -29.89
N GLU A 683 -2.14 -6.41 -30.70
CA GLU A 683 -2.18 -7.03 -32.03
C GLU A 683 -1.32 -6.25 -33.03
N PRO A 684 -0.64 -6.91 -33.99
CA PRO A 684 0.26 -6.25 -34.93
C PRO A 684 -0.37 -5.04 -35.64
N GLU A 685 -1.62 -5.15 -36.09
CA GLU A 685 -2.29 -4.05 -36.80
C GLU A 685 -2.47 -2.80 -35.91
N TRP A 686 -2.67 -2.99 -34.60
CA TRP A 686 -2.74 -1.90 -33.64
C TRP A 686 -1.36 -1.35 -33.29
N LEU A 687 -0.36 -2.22 -33.14
CA LEU A 687 1.02 -1.81 -32.89
C LEU A 687 1.57 -0.98 -34.05
N ASP A 688 1.37 -1.41 -35.28
CA ASP A 688 1.77 -0.69 -36.50
C ASP A 688 1.08 0.68 -36.55
N ALA A 689 -0.23 0.74 -36.28
CA ALA A 689 -0.95 2.00 -36.26
C ALA A 689 -0.48 2.94 -35.15
N LEU A 690 -0.17 2.41 -33.95
CA LEU A 690 0.36 3.20 -32.84
C LEU A 690 1.78 3.68 -33.12
N GLU A 691 2.62 2.91 -33.82
CA GLU A 691 3.96 3.32 -34.23
C GLU A 691 3.91 4.42 -35.29
N GLU A 692 3.09 4.23 -36.33
CA GLU A 692 2.85 5.21 -37.39
C GLU A 692 2.39 6.56 -36.83
N LEU A 693 1.51 6.52 -35.82
CA LEU A 693 1.01 7.71 -35.13
C LEU A 693 1.97 8.24 -34.04
N ARG A 694 3.14 7.61 -33.86
CA ARG A 694 4.15 7.92 -32.83
C ARG A 694 3.58 7.96 -31.41
N LEU A 695 2.66 7.04 -31.10
CA LEU A 695 2.02 6.92 -29.79
C LEU A 695 2.66 5.85 -28.89
N LEU A 696 3.40 4.88 -29.45
CA LEU A 696 4.04 3.84 -28.64
C LEU A 696 5.15 4.37 -27.74
N LYS A 697 5.33 3.77 -26.57
CA LYS A 697 6.54 3.96 -25.78
C LYS A 697 7.69 3.15 -26.37
N THR A 698 8.77 3.82 -26.72
CA THR A 698 9.99 3.21 -27.27
C THR A 698 11.22 3.80 -26.56
N PRO A 699 12.43 3.23 -26.73
CA PRO A 699 13.66 3.83 -26.20
C PRO A 699 13.83 5.30 -26.61
N ASN A 700 13.53 5.62 -27.87
CA ASN A 700 13.62 6.99 -28.41
C ASN A 700 12.42 7.87 -28.01
N ARG A 701 11.29 7.26 -27.61
CA ARG A 701 10.05 7.95 -27.24
C ARG A 701 9.58 7.48 -25.85
N PRO A 702 10.18 8.01 -24.76
CA PRO A 702 9.85 7.59 -23.40
C PRO A 702 8.45 8.02 -22.95
N THR A 703 7.88 9.06 -23.59
CA THR A 703 6.51 9.53 -23.41
C THR A 703 5.60 8.88 -24.46
N GLY A 704 5.02 7.75 -24.11
CA GLY A 704 4.16 6.98 -24.99
C GLY A 704 3.39 5.89 -24.25
N LEU A 705 2.49 5.26 -24.98
CA LEU A 705 1.64 4.18 -24.53
C LEU A 705 2.38 2.84 -24.58
N MET A 706 2.33 2.09 -23.47
CA MET A 706 2.63 0.66 -23.46
C MET A 706 1.33 -0.11 -23.75
N PRO A 707 1.22 -0.86 -24.85
CA PRO A 707 -0.01 -1.56 -25.23
C PRO A 707 -0.32 -2.71 -24.26
N GLY A 708 -1.60 -2.97 -24.03
CA GLY A 708 -2.07 -4.10 -23.23
C GLY A 708 -3.35 -4.71 -23.77
N GLU A 709 -3.74 -5.86 -23.21
CA GLU A 709 -5.02 -6.49 -23.50
C GLU A 709 -5.76 -6.88 -22.22
N CYS A 710 -7.09 -6.77 -22.25
CA CYS A 710 -7.94 -6.98 -21.07
C CYS A 710 -9.40 -7.21 -21.48
N ALA A 711 -10.13 -7.98 -20.68
CA ALA A 711 -11.58 -7.94 -20.67
C ALA A 711 -12.09 -7.80 -19.24
N ALA A 712 -13.03 -6.88 -19.03
CA ALA A 712 -13.62 -6.61 -17.73
C ALA A 712 -15.13 -6.46 -17.85
N PHE A 713 -15.86 -7.03 -16.89
CA PHE A 713 -17.32 -7.02 -16.84
C PHE A 713 -17.81 -6.73 -15.41
N VAL A 714 -18.92 -6.01 -15.33
CA VAL A 714 -19.67 -5.80 -14.10
C VAL A 714 -21.12 -6.23 -14.29
N LEU A 715 -21.69 -6.86 -13.26
CA LEU A 715 -23.10 -7.17 -13.19
C LEU A 715 -23.82 -6.05 -12.45
N VAL A 716 -24.70 -5.33 -13.13
CA VAL A 716 -25.45 -4.20 -12.57
C VAL A 716 -26.94 -4.47 -12.51
N GLU A 717 -27.55 -3.98 -11.43
CA GLU A 717 -28.98 -4.07 -11.16
C GLU A 717 -29.51 -2.73 -10.64
N GLN A 718 -30.84 -2.54 -10.72
CA GLN A 718 -31.45 -1.51 -9.90
C GLN A 718 -31.28 -1.86 -8.42
N VAL A 719 -30.98 -0.86 -7.57
CA VAL A 719 -30.82 -1.06 -6.11
C VAL A 719 -32.00 -1.83 -5.52
N GLY A 720 -33.23 -1.46 -5.89
CA GLY A 720 -34.43 -2.14 -5.39
C GLY A 720 -34.53 -3.61 -5.81
N THR A 721 -34.08 -3.97 -7.01
CA THR A 721 -34.06 -5.37 -7.49
C THR A 721 -33.02 -6.18 -6.76
N ALA A 722 -31.80 -5.65 -6.63
CA ALA A 722 -30.72 -6.26 -5.87
C ALA A 722 -31.13 -6.51 -4.40
N ALA A 723 -31.74 -5.51 -3.76
CA ALA A 723 -32.22 -5.62 -2.39
C ALA A 723 -33.31 -6.70 -2.21
N ARG A 724 -34.30 -6.78 -3.12
CA ARG A 724 -35.38 -7.79 -3.04
C ARG A 724 -34.86 -9.22 -3.08
N ARG A 725 -33.78 -9.50 -3.81
CA ARG A 725 -33.15 -10.82 -3.89
C ARG A 725 -32.01 -11.03 -2.89
N SER A 726 -31.77 -10.06 -1.99
CA SER A 726 -30.64 -10.05 -1.06
C SER A 726 -29.29 -10.27 -1.76
N ALA A 727 -29.10 -9.60 -2.90
CA ALA A 727 -27.85 -9.67 -3.64
C ALA A 727 -26.68 -9.10 -2.82
N PRO A 728 -25.49 -9.73 -2.84
CA PRO A 728 -24.29 -9.04 -2.38
C PRO A 728 -24.02 -7.84 -3.28
N VAL A 729 -23.90 -6.65 -2.67
CA VAL A 729 -23.55 -5.42 -3.39
C VAL A 729 -22.09 -5.11 -3.11
N HIS A 730 -21.29 -5.00 -4.17
CA HIS A 730 -19.86 -4.69 -4.07
C HIS A 730 -19.58 -3.19 -4.16
N ALA A 731 -20.43 -2.44 -4.85
CA ALA A 731 -20.34 -1.00 -5.01
C ALA A 731 -21.65 -0.42 -5.57
N TYR A 732 -21.78 0.90 -5.55
CA TYR A 732 -22.80 1.64 -6.29
C TYR A 732 -22.17 2.55 -7.34
N ILE A 733 -22.87 2.73 -8.46
CA ILE A 733 -22.56 3.77 -9.45
C ILE A 733 -23.63 4.85 -9.31
N ASP A 734 -23.24 5.97 -8.70
CA ASP A 734 -24.16 7.03 -8.26
C ASP A 734 -24.37 8.12 -9.31
N ALA A 735 -23.31 8.42 -10.05
CA ALA A 735 -23.33 9.45 -11.08
C ALA A 735 -22.38 9.07 -12.21
N LEU A 736 -22.78 9.46 -13.41
CA LEU A 736 -21.98 9.33 -14.63
C LEU A 736 -22.32 10.50 -15.58
N ALA A 737 -21.32 10.89 -16.37
CA ALA A 737 -21.42 11.95 -17.36
C ALA A 737 -20.52 11.65 -18.56
N SER A 738 -20.88 12.24 -19.69
CA SER A 738 -20.10 12.16 -20.93
C SER A 738 -20.13 13.54 -21.59
N ALA A 739 -19.02 13.94 -22.17
CA ALA A 739 -18.88 15.15 -22.96
C ALA A 739 -17.94 14.86 -24.12
N SER A 740 -17.97 15.67 -25.18
CA SER A 740 -17.07 15.50 -26.31
C SER A 740 -16.40 16.82 -26.65
N GLU A 741 -15.12 16.75 -26.98
CA GLU A 741 -14.43 17.85 -27.65
C GLU A 741 -15.00 18.02 -29.06
N PRO A 742 -15.08 19.25 -29.58
CA PRO A 742 -15.59 19.51 -30.93
C PRO A 742 -14.68 18.95 -32.03
N THR A 743 -13.43 18.63 -31.71
CA THR A 743 -12.42 18.12 -32.63
C THR A 743 -11.66 16.94 -32.04
N HIS A 744 -11.28 15.98 -32.89
CA HIS A 744 -10.50 14.81 -32.48
C HIS A 744 -9.00 15.11 -32.31
N LEU A 745 -8.23 14.13 -31.83
CA LEU A 745 -6.81 14.28 -31.49
C LEU A 745 -5.95 14.88 -32.62
N PHE A 746 -6.04 14.28 -33.81
CA PHE A 746 -5.23 14.63 -34.98
C PHE A 746 -5.77 15.83 -35.80
N SER A 747 -6.64 16.66 -35.23
CA SER A 747 -7.22 17.82 -35.92
C SER A 747 -6.30 19.05 -36.00
N GLY A 748 -5.11 18.98 -35.34
CA GLY A 748 -4.18 20.10 -35.24
C GLY A 748 -4.62 21.23 -34.30
N GLN A 749 -5.80 21.12 -33.68
CA GLN A 749 -6.32 22.09 -32.72
C GLN A 749 -5.79 21.80 -31.29
N PRO A 750 -5.62 22.83 -30.44
CA PRO A 750 -5.18 22.63 -29.06
C PRO A 750 -6.25 21.92 -28.23
N HIS A 751 -5.84 20.89 -27.49
CA HIS A 751 -6.68 20.18 -26.51
C HIS A 751 -6.64 20.93 -25.19
N LEU A 752 -7.77 21.52 -24.76
CA LEU A 752 -7.82 22.43 -23.60
C LEU A 752 -8.53 21.83 -22.37
N GLY A 753 -8.79 20.52 -22.38
CA GLY A 753 -9.46 19.77 -21.30
C GLY A 753 -10.89 20.21 -21.00
N VAL A 754 -11.60 20.82 -21.95
CA VAL A 754 -12.93 21.43 -21.70
C VAL A 754 -14.00 20.35 -21.51
N ALA A 755 -14.03 19.33 -22.37
CA ALA A 755 -14.97 18.23 -22.28
C ALA A 755 -14.74 17.41 -21.01
N LEU A 756 -13.47 17.12 -20.68
CA LEU A 756 -13.14 16.38 -19.45
C LEU A 756 -13.59 17.16 -18.20
N THR A 757 -13.31 18.46 -18.16
CA THR A 757 -13.78 19.36 -17.09
C THR A 757 -15.30 19.32 -16.97
N SER A 758 -16.02 19.37 -18.10
CA SER A 758 -17.48 19.33 -18.13
C SER A 758 -18.02 18.02 -17.54
N ALA A 759 -17.49 16.88 -18.00
CA ALA A 759 -17.90 15.56 -17.51
C ALA A 759 -17.66 15.41 -16.00
N LEU A 760 -16.49 15.83 -15.51
CA LEU A 760 -16.16 15.77 -14.08
C LEU A 760 -17.05 16.70 -13.25
N SER A 761 -17.24 17.94 -13.70
CA SER A 761 -18.12 18.92 -13.05
C SER A 761 -19.55 18.41 -12.95
N GLU A 762 -20.07 17.79 -14.01
CA GLU A 762 -21.42 17.19 -14.02
C GLU A 762 -21.52 16.01 -13.04
N VAL A 763 -20.54 15.10 -13.01
CA VAL A 763 -20.51 13.99 -12.06
C VAL A 763 -20.49 14.51 -10.63
N LEU A 764 -19.53 15.37 -10.30
CA LEU A 764 -19.36 15.91 -8.96
C LEU A 764 -20.56 16.77 -8.53
N GLY A 765 -21.15 17.52 -9.45
CA GLY A 765 -22.34 18.33 -9.20
C GLY A 765 -23.61 17.52 -8.94
N LYS A 766 -23.71 16.29 -9.45
CA LYS A 766 -24.81 15.35 -9.16
C LYS A 766 -24.68 14.67 -7.79
N LEU A 767 -23.48 14.69 -7.18
CA LEU A 767 -23.27 14.11 -5.86
C LEU A 767 -23.86 15.05 -4.79
N GLU A 768 -24.60 14.49 -3.83
CA GLU A 768 -25.19 15.24 -2.71
C GLU A 768 -24.14 16.04 -1.92
N ASP A 769 -22.97 15.45 -1.74
CA ASP A 769 -21.84 16.00 -1.01
C ASP A 769 -20.90 16.85 -1.87
N ARG A 770 -21.22 17.02 -3.17
CA ARG A 770 -20.40 17.71 -4.17
C ARG A 770 -18.93 17.24 -4.13
N GLY A 771 -18.70 15.94 -4.04
CA GLY A 771 -17.36 15.34 -4.09
C GLY A 771 -16.53 15.46 -2.82
N ARG A 772 -17.09 15.91 -1.68
CA ARG A 772 -16.36 15.98 -0.39
C ARG A 772 -15.96 14.61 0.15
N GLU A 773 -16.72 13.57 -0.17
CA GLU A 773 -16.41 12.17 0.14
C GLU A 773 -15.60 11.49 -0.96
N THR A 774 -15.26 12.19 -2.06
CA THR A 774 -14.34 11.66 -3.07
C THR A 774 -12.92 11.80 -2.54
N GLY A 775 -12.28 10.66 -2.25
CA GLY A 775 -10.94 10.63 -1.63
C GLY A 775 -9.88 9.93 -2.48
N LEU A 776 -10.21 9.54 -3.71
CA LEU A 776 -9.32 8.82 -4.62
C LEU A 776 -9.80 9.01 -6.06
N VAL A 777 -8.85 9.16 -6.99
CA VAL A 777 -9.12 9.23 -8.43
C VAL A 777 -8.54 8.01 -9.14
N PHE A 778 -9.33 7.35 -9.97
CA PHE A 778 -8.85 6.46 -11.02
C PHE A 778 -8.54 7.31 -12.25
N ALA A 779 -7.28 7.34 -12.66
CA ALA A 779 -6.82 8.16 -13.78
C ALA A 779 -6.59 7.30 -15.02
N ASP A 780 -7.35 7.55 -16.09
CA ASP A 780 -7.15 6.95 -17.41
C ASP A 780 -6.01 7.65 -18.18
N VAL A 781 -4.88 7.86 -17.48
CA VAL A 781 -3.60 8.23 -18.09
C VAL A 781 -2.93 6.97 -18.63
N ASP A 782 -2.30 7.08 -19.80
CA ASP A 782 -1.74 5.94 -20.52
C ASP A 782 -0.26 6.16 -20.93
N GLY A 783 0.37 7.21 -20.39
CA GLY A 783 1.74 7.61 -20.75
C GLY A 783 1.82 8.62 -21.90
N THR A 784 0.72 8.89 -22.61
CA THR A 784 0.67 9.92 -23.65
C THR A 784 0.51 11.33 -23.08
N MET A 785 1.11 12.31 -23.75
CA MET A 785 1.08 13.70 -23.32
C MET A 785 -0.34 14.27 -23.31
N GLN A 786 -1.18 13.88 -24.26
CA GLN A 786 -2.50 14.48 -24.47
C GLN A 786 -3.48 14.14 -23.36
N ARG A 787 -3.46 12.89 -22.85
CA ARG A 787 -4.26 12.51 -21.67
C ARG A 787 -3.79 13.21 -20.41
N ALA A 788 -2.47 13.29 -20.21
CA ALA A 788 -1.88 14.00 -19.07
C ALA A 788 -2.23 15.50 -19.09
N GLN A 789 -2.21 16.13 -20.27
CA GLN A 789 -2.55 17.53 -20.45
C GLN A 789 -4.03 17.82 -20.17
N ASP A 790 -4.95 17.00 -20.70
CA ASP A 790 -6.39 17.14 -20.40
C ASP A 790 -6.67 17.02 -18.90
N TRP A 791 -6.02 16.06 -18.24
CA TRP A 791 -6.14 15.88 -16.79
C TRP A 791 -5.59 17.09 -16.01
N GLY A 792 -4.41 17.58 -16.36
CA GLY A 792 -3.82 18.77 -15.76
C GLY A 792 -4.71 20.01 -15.90
N TYR A 793 -5.29 20.23 -17.09
CA TYR A 793 -6.25 21.33 -17.30
C TYR A 793 -7.53 21.15 -16.49
N ALA A 794 -8.09 19.95 -16.43
CA ALA A 794 -9.28 19.67 -15.64
C ALA A 794 -9.05 19.95 -14.15
N GLN A 795 -7.91 19.55 -13.59
CA GLN A 795 -7.53 19.83 -12.21
C GLN A 795 -7.47 21.33 -11.91
N VAL A 796 -6.87 22.13 -12.80
CA VAL A 796 -6.79 23.59 -12.62
C VAL A 796 -8.16 24.25 -12.73
N ARG A 797 -8.99 23.82 -13.68
CA ARG A 797 -10.35 24.36 -13.89
C ARG A 797 -11.31 24.00 -12.76
N LEU A 798 -11.06 22.89 -12.07
CA LEU A 798 -11.89 22.37 -10.98
C LEU A 798 -11.32 22.71 -9.58
N ASP A 799 -10.68 23.86 -9.41
CA ASP A 799 -10.01 24.27 -8.16
C ASP A 799 -10.94 24.31 -6.92
N GLY A 800 -12.26 24.35 -7.12
CA GLY A 800 -13.25 24.19 -6.05
C GLY A 800 -13.43 22.76 -5.52
N PHE A 801 -12.78 21.78 -6.15
CA PHE A 801 -12.75 20.38 -5.74
C PHE A 801 -11.29 19.98 -5.44
N PRO A 802 -11.02 19.21 -4.38
CA PRO A 802 -9.65 18.91 -3.93
C PRO A 802 -8.92 17.87 -4.82
N LEU A 803 -9.25 17.76 -6.11
CA LEU A 803 -8.77 16.70 -7.01
C LEU A 803 -7.24 16.63 -7.13
N LYS A 804 -6.54 17.76 -6.98
CA LYS A 804 -5.07 17.84 -7.04
C LYS A 804 -4.39 17.15 -5.86
N GLU A 805 -5.04 17.13 -4.70
CA GLU A 805 -4.49 16.60 -3.44
C GLU A 805 -4.86 15.13 -3.24
N LEU A 806 -5.80 14.61 -4.04
CA LEU A 806 -6.25 13.23 -3.91
C LEU A 806 -5.20 12.25 -4.44
N PRO A 807 -5.01 11.10 -3.76
CA PRO A 807 -4.26 9.99 -4.34
C PRO A 807 -4.89 9.54 -5.66
N GLN A 808 -4.04 9.03 -6.55
CA GLN A 808 -4.46 8.59 -7.89
C GLN A 808 -3.99 7.17 -8.14
N TRP A 809 -4.85 6.36 -8.75
CA TRP A 809 -4.46 5.10 -9.36
C TRP A 809 -4.16 5.30 -10.83
N THR A 810 -3.04 4.73 -11.26
CA THR A 810 -2.53 4.77 -12.62
C THR A 810 -2.43 3.33 -13.15
N PRO A 811 -3.53 2.73 -13.64
CA PRO A 811 -3.60 1.30 -13.99
C PRO A 811 -2.62 0.88 -15.08
N VAL A 812 -2.18 1.82 -15.93
CA VAL A 812 -1.23 1.56 -17.01
C VAL A 812 0.10 0.99 -16.49
N ASP A 813 0.48 1.29 -15.24
CA ASP A 813 1.70 0.73 -14.62
C ASP A 813 1.63 -0.81 -14.48
N ALA A 814 0.41 -1.35 -14.30
CA ALA A 814 0.17 -2.77 -14.09
C ALA A 814 -0.19 -3.50 -15.40
N TRP A 815 -0.97 -2.86 -16.27
CA TRP A 815 -1.63 -3.52 -17.40
C TRP A 815 -1.35 -2.90 -18.77
N GLY A 816 -0.55 -1.83 -18.86
CA GLY A 816 -0.53 -1.01 -20.08
C GLY A 816 -1.90 -0.39 -20.37
N GLY A 817 -2.06 0.16 -21.58
CA GLY A 817 -3.35 0.67 -22.04
C GLY A 817 -4.27 -0.49 -22.40
N VAL A 818 -5.45 -0.52 -21.77
CA VAL A 818 -6.46 -1.59 -21.95
C VAL A 818 -7.73 -1.11 -22.65
N GLY A 819 -7.68 0.09 -23.24
CA GLY A 819 -8.70 0.65 -24.13
C GLY A 819 -10.14 0.50 -23.63
N ALA A 820 -11.00 -0.14 -24.44
CA ALA A 820 -12.42 -0.31 -24.18
C ALA A 820 -12.77 -0.99 -22.84
N ALA A 821 -11.85 -1.77 -22.24
CA ALA A 821 -12.05 -2.42 -20.95
C ALA A 821 -11.83 -1.48 -19.74
N THR A 822 -11.24 -0.30 -19.93
CA THR A 822 -10.77 0.58 -18.85
C THR A 822 -11.87 0.98 -17.87
N GLY A 823 -13.06 1.36 -18.36
CA GLY A 823 -14.16 1.78 -17.50
C GLY A 823 -14.66 0.66 -16.57
N ALA A 824 -14.76 -0.57 -17.08
CA ALA A 824 -15.15 -1.72 -16.27
C ALA A 824 -14.05 -2.12 -15.28
N LEU A 825 -12.78 -2.05 -15.70
CA LEU A 825 -11.62 -2.25 -14.82
C LEU A 825 -11.63 -1.28 -13.64
N ALA A 826 -11.96 0.00 -13.86
CA ALA A 826 -12.08 1.00 -12.81
C ALA A 826 -13.10 0.60 -11.73
N VAL A 827 -14.26 0.09 -12.14
CA VAL A 827 -15.30 -0.38 -11.20
C VAL A 827 -14.84 -1.63 -10.45
N CYS A 828 -14.17 -2.57 -11.13
CA CYS A 828 -13.59 -3.75 -10.49
C CYS A 828 -12.57 -3.40 -9.41
N MET A 829 -11.63 -2.50 -9.71
CA MET A 829 -10.62 -2.03 -8.75
C MET A 829 -11.26 -1.32 -7.56
N ALA A 830 -12.20 -0.41 -7.82
CA ALA A 830 -12.94 0.31 -6.77
C ALA A 830 -13.68 -0.66 -5.84
N ALA A 831 -14.48 -1.58 -6.39
CA ALA A 831 -15.23 -2.56 -5.62
C ALA A 831 -14.33 -3.47 -4.77
N ARG A 832 -13.22 -3.96 -5.32
CA ARG A 832 -12.24 -4.77 -4.57
C ARG A 832 -11.57 -3.99 -3.46
N SER A 833 -11.30 -2.71 -3.68
CA SER A 833 -10.69 -1.84 -2.66
C SER A 833 -11.57 -1.57 -1.46
N PHE A 834 -12.89 -1.43 -1.67
CA PHE A 834 -13.84 -1.31 -0.58
C PHE A 834 -13.91 -2.61 0.21
N ALA A 835 -14.02 -3.75 -0.48
CA ALA A 835 -14.13 -5.06 0.16
C ALA A 835 -12.90 -5.43 1.01
N ARG A 836 -11.70 -4.98 0.62
CA ARG A 836 -10.44 -5.26 1.32
C ARG A 836 -9.94 -4.12 2.21
N GLY A 837 -10.69 -3.01 2.31
CA GLY A 837 -10.41 -1.94 3.26
C GLY A 837 -9.21 -1.05 2.91
N HIS A 838 -8.71 -1.09 1.67
CA HIS A 838 -7.56 -0.29 1.24
C HIS A 838 -7.95 0.96 0.42
N ALA A 839 -9.23 1.19 0.18
CA ALA A 839 -9.68 2.52 -0.22
C ALA A 839 -9.58 3.46 0.99
N PRO A 840 -8.97 4.65 0.87
CA PRO A 840 -8.92 5.63 1.96
C PRO A 840 -10.29 6.28 2.23
N THR A 841 -11.30 5.95 1.42
CA THR A 841 -12.57 6.67 1.31
C THR A 841 -13.69 5.76 0.84
N SER A 842 -14.94 6.19 1.01
CA SER A 842 -16.15 5.56 0.46
C SER A 842 -16.53 6.02 -0.95
N GLY A 843 -15.78 6.93 -1.58
CA GLY A 843 -16.07 7.45 -2.92
C GLY A 843 -14.84 7.57 -3.82
N ILE A 844 -14.91 6.97 -5.01
CA ILE A 844 -13.85 6.94 -6.01
C ILE A 844 -14.37 7.56 -7.31
N LEU A 845 -13.65 8.54 -7.84
CA LEU A 845 -13.95 9.18 -9.11
C LEU A 845 -13.09 8.55 -10.21
N ALA A 846 -13.70 8.06 -11.28
CA ALA A 846 -12.98 7.58 -12.46
C ALA A 846 -13.28 8.50 -13.64
N TRP A 847 -12.23 8.90 -14.36
CA TRP A 847 -12.37 9.59 -15.64
C TRP A 847 -11.81 8.73 -16.77
N LEU A 848 -12.42 8.85 -17.95
CA LEU A 848 -12.17 8.03 -19.12
C LEU A 848 -11.97 8.93 -20.35
N TRP A 849 -11.06 8.52 -21.22
CA TRP A 849 -10.59 9.34 -22.34
C TRP A 849 -10.62 8.57 -23.66
N GLY A 850 -11.23 9.17 -24.69
CA GLY A 850 -11.39 8.57 -26.02
C GLY A 850 -10.69 9.37 -27.12
N TRP A 851 -10.20 8.67 -28.14
CA TRP A 851 -9.36 9.25 -29.20
C TRP A 851 -10.12 10.16 -30.17
N SER A 852 -11.41 9.90 -30.37
CA SER A 852 -12.31 10.70 -31.21
C SER A 852 -12.82 11.98 -30.53
N GLY A 853 -12.41 12.25 -29.29
CA GLY A 853 -12.75 13.47 -28.54
C GLY A 853 -13.74 13.24 -27.39
N GLU A 854 -14.30 12.04 -27.24
CA GLU A 854 -15.17 11.71 -26.12
C GLU A 854 -14.40 11.69 -24.79
N ARG A 855 -15.06 12.19 -23.76
CA ARG A 855 -14.63 12.15 -22.36
C ARG A 855 -15.80 11.63 -21.54
N ALA A 856 -15.50 10.83 -20.55
CA ALA A 856 -16.52 10.41 -19.60
C ALA A 856 -15.99 10.40 -18.19
N ALA A 857 -16.90 10.45 -17.23
CA ALA A 857 -16.59 10.27 -15.82
C ALA A 857 -17.69 9.45 -15.16
N LEU A 858 -17.32 8.69 -14.14
CA LEU A 858 -18.26 8.00 -13.26
C LEU A 858 -17.77 8.06 -11.82
N HIS A 859 -18.72 8.03 -10.89
CA HIS A 859 -18.44 7.98 -9.45
C HIS A 859 -18.90 6.65 -8.87
N VAL A 860 -17.95 5.90 -8.30
CA VAL A 860 -18.18 4.61 -7.68
C VAL A 860 -18.14 4.78 -6.16
N ARG A 861 -19.18 4.32 -5.45
CA ARG A 861 -19.25 4.37 -3.98
C ARG A 861 -19.20 3.00 -3.35
N ALA A 862 -18.68 2.98 -2.13
CA ALA A 862 -18.68 1.82 -1.25
C ALA A 862 -20.12 1.32 -0.99
N PRO A 863 -20.30 0.00 -0.79
CA PRO A 863 -21.60 -0.56 -0.45
C PRO A 863 -22.07 -0.05 0.92
N THR A 864 -23.37 -0.12 1.20
CA THR A 864 -23.89 0.18 2.53
C THR A 864 -23.61 -0.98 3.48
N ALA A 865 -23.32 -0.69 4.74
CA ALA A 865 -23.28 -1.73 5.77
C ALA A 865 -24.66 -2.41 5.82
N GLN A 866 -24.68 -3.74 5.76
CA GLN A 866 -25.91 -4.56 5.82
C GLN A 866 -26.41 -4.70 7.25
#